data_AF-A0A972IS32-F1
#
_entry.id   AF-A0A972IS32-F1
#
_cell.length_a   1.000
_cell.length_b   1.000
_cell.length_c   1.000
_cell.angle_alpha   90.00
_cell.angle_beta   90.00
_cell.angle_gamma   90.00
#
_symmetry.space_group_name_H-M   'P 1'
#
loop_
_entity.id
_entity.type
_entity.pdbx_description
1 polymer ?
#
loop_
_entity_poly.entity_id
_entity_poly.type
_entity_poly.pdbx_seq_one_letter_code
_entity_poly.pdbx_strand_id
1 'polypeptide(L)'
;MRRLRAIAVLLPVLLGLAHPARAQFYTMGADPSGLRWNSLDTPTYQVIYPRGLDSLARVYAVALEQAATPVGGSIGFRPNDAYRSRMPVVLHAASAYSNGQVTWTPRRLELLTTPDAFVFDSTPWVTMLAVHESRHVAQMQAGAAKPFRWLRVLGGELAAGGLCAVYGGPAFLEGDAVVTETALTPAGRGRTADFLEYYRVSFAAGDCRDYWRWRYGSQRYYTPDYYRAGYLAVGGIRALFDVPDLSERFYRRIADHGGVAFSNWNKTVREATGLRFRDAFSAVCDSLQRSWAADEAARGPFLPETTVSPVPRRFAEYTGLTDAGDGLFAVRSGITRPARLVKIAPDGAERPLALLGSNLSRPRYSSTTDRLYWSEVVSDARWPLRSWSVLRSYDGTRQRQLTRRTRYYHPVPEPDAPRLSVTEYPVDGSSRVVLLDADGGGELQHWTAPDGMQVVETVWVDGELYASAITREGTGLYRVSDFSPVLPPRPVNIKELWASDGRLMFTCDLSGVNELYALRPGSGGVERLTTTRFGASAFEIVRDTLFYVSLQSEGRLVRGTALSDLRPEPADFSVLPRYPFAEELAAGEPRQPDWEAPVELGEPRPYNKLAHLFRVHSWLPVYFKFDSVEDLSLASIMQDAGLGATVFFQNTLGTAWGQAGYLAAPSEEGWRHSAHASFTYTGLYPVIEAGLDAGGRDAWLYSVKKEEDRISLVHEGRGVPSVSGHIRTYIPWNFSSGGWLRGVIPTATFVLSNDLDESGASMQRIALSLRGYVMQRTPASRVYPRLGIGAEAGWARRRTTRLMAPSAYGFLYGYLPGLHETHGLRWTALLAKRFDSGTFSEVLARTAPRGFDPAVSSRLAGYSSQFKGSVDYVMPLIPVDRAVLGPAAYLRNFELTLHGDWSAFRSPSQQGSLFSVGADLAAVLGNLLWIPYPTRIGVSYNYNGGSSYAAFAGQELPMERHNVSLVFSVEM
;
A
#
# COMPACT_ATOMS: atom_id res chain seq x y z
N MET A 1 -19.95 -35.96 -19.48
CA MET A 1 -20.20 -34.49 -19.52
C MET A 1 -20.59 -33.86 -18.17
N ARG A 2 -21.46 -34.45 -17.34
CA ARG A 2 -21.79 -33.90 -15.99
C ARG A 2 -20.61 -33.86 -15.00
N ARG A 3 -19.70 -34.85 -15.03
CA ARG A 3 -18.49 -34.88 -14.18
C ARG A 3 -17.43 -33.83 -14.54
N LEU A 4 -17.28 -33.48 -15.82
CA LEU A 4 -16.42 -32.38 -16.28
C LEU A 4 -16.96 -31.00 -15.89
N ARG A 5 -18.29 -30.84 -15.83
CA ARG A 5 -18.93 -29.62 -15.29
C ARG A 5 -18.76 -29.48 -13.78
N ALA A 6 -18.83 -30.58 -13.02
CA ALA A 6 -18.57 -30.56 -11.58
C ALA A 6 -17.09 -30.24 -11.27
N ILE A 7 -16.14 -30.80 -12.03
CA ILE A 7 -14.71 -30.49 -11.92
C ILE A 7 -14.42 -29.04 -12.35
N ALA A 8 -15.09 -28.52 -13.39
CA ALA A 8 -14.97 -27.12 -13.81
C ALA A 8 -15.63 -26.10 -12.85
N VAL A 9 -16.50 -26.55 -11.94
CA VAL A 9 -17.10 -25.73 -10.86
C VAL A 9 -16.31 -25.84 -9.56
N LEU A 10 -15.75 -27.01 -9.26
CA LEU A 10 -14.87 -27.22 -8.11
C LEU A 10 -13.49 -26.62 -8.31
N LEU A 11 -12.91 -26.63 -9.52
CA LEU A 11 -11.56 -26.12 -9.76
C LEU A 11 -11.42 -24.60 -9.51
N PRO A 12 -12.36 -23.71 -9.92
CA PRO A 12 -12.33 -22.30 -9.56
C PRO A 12 -12.61 -22.05 -8.07
N VAL A 13 -13.45 -22.88 -7.44
CA VAL A 13 -13.71 -22.81 -5.99
C VAL A 13 -12.47 -23.25 -5.21
N LEU A 14 -11.78 -24.30 -5.64
CA LEU A 14 -10.53 -24.80 -5.05
C LEU A 14 -9.34 -23.87 -5.32
N LEU A 15 -9.26 -23.26 -6.51
CA LEU A 15 -8.27 -22.23 -6.83
C LEU A 15 -8.57 -20.88 -6.14
N GLY A 16 -9.85 -20.59 -5.83
CA GLY A 16 -10.27 -19.45 -5.02
C GLY A 16 -10.06 -19.66 -3.52
N LEU A 17 -10.12 -20.92 -3.05
CA LEU A 17 -9.74 -21.31 -1.69
C LEU A 17 -8.21 -21.40 -1.50
N ALA A 18 -7.45 -21.52 -2.60
CA ALA A 18 -5.99 -21.42 -2.61
C ALA A 18 -5.46 -19.98 -2.53
N HIS A 19 -6.31 -19.00 -2.22
CA HIS A 19 -5.88 -17.62 -2.00
C HIS A 19 -4.92 -17.52 -0.80
N PRO A 20 -3.87 -16.70 -0.88
CA PRO A 20 -2.93 -16.64 0.22
C PRO A 20 -3.58 -15.96 1.43
N ALA A 21 -3.38 -16.59 2.59
CA ALA A 21 -4.22 -16.53 3.80
C ALA A 21 -4.09 -15.25 4.64
N ARG A 22 -3.91 -14.09 3.99
CA ARG A 22 -4.11 -12.76 4.59
C ARG A 22 -5.33 -12.01 4.04
N ALA A 23 -5.95 -12.50 2.97
CA ALA A 23 -7.09 -11.84 2.34
C ALA A 23 -8.41 -11.97 3.12
N GLN A 24 -8.48 -12.79 4.16
CA GLN A 24 -9.69 -12.96 5.00
C GLN A 24 -9.75 -11.97 6.17
N PHE A 25 -8.61 -11.40 6.57
CA PHE A 25 -8.51 -10.37 7.61
C PHE A 25 -7.78 -9.15 7.06
N TYR A 26 -8.50 -8.07 6.82
CA TYR A 26 -7.90 -6.81 6.42
C TYR A 26 -7.70 -5.91 7.63
N THR A 27 -6.51 -5.33 7.79
CA THR A 27 -6.23 -4.33 8.83
C THR A 27 -5.49 -3.15 8.21
N MET A 28 -6.04 -1.95 8.38
CA MET A 28 -5.32 -0.71 8.09
C MET A 28 -4.25 -0.42 9.17
N GLY A 29 -4.42 -1.01 10.35
CA GLY A 29 -3.54 -0.85 11.50
C GLY A 29 -4.32 -0.78 12.81
N ALA A 30 -3.64 -0.33 13.86
CA ALA A 30 -4.24 -0.13 15.18
C ALA A 30 -4.03 1.31 15.67
N ASP A 31 -5.10 1.91 16.16
CA ASP A 31 -5.05 3.15 16.93
C ASP A 31 -4.44 2.95 18.32
N PRO A 32 -3.95 4.04 18.96
CA PRO A 32 -3.48 3.99 20.34
C PRO A 32 -4.48 3.32 21.31
N SER A 33 -3.98 2.38 22.11
CA SER A 33 -4.79 1.61 23.08
C SER A 33 -5.65 2.48 24.00
N GLY A 34 -5.13 3.64 24.42
CA GLY A 34 -5.79 4.59 25.32
C GLY A 34 -6.98 5.35 24.73
N LEU A 35 -7.21 5.32 23.41
CA LEU A 35 -8.35 6.01 22.80
C LEU A 35 -9.67 5.38 23.25
N ARG A 36 -10.59 6.22 23.72
CA ARG A 36 -11.99 5.86 23.98
C ARG A 36 -12.82 6.21 22.76
N TRP A 37 -13.86 5.44 22.49
CA TRP A 37 -14.65 5.57 21.28
C TRP A 37 -16.11 5.90 21.60
N ASN A 38 -16.74 6.66 20.71
CA ASN A 38 -18.18 6.87 20.65
C ASN A 38 -18.68 6.40 19.27
N SER A 39 -19.99 6.30 19.12
CA SER A 39 -20.66 6.06 17.84
C SER A 39 -21.92 6.91 17.72
N LEU A 40 -22.25 7.31 16.50
CA LEU A 40 -23.54 7.91 16.15
C LEU A 40 -24.10 7.22 14.90
N ASP A 41 -25.42 7.27 14.73
CA ASP A 41 -26.11 6.59 13.64
C ASP A 41 -26.72 7.60 12.66
N THR A 42 -26.72 7.27 11.37
CA THR A 42 -27.57 7.86 10.32
C THR A 42 -28.52 6.77 9.79
N PRO A 43 -29.43 7.06 8.83
CA PRO A 43 -30.21 6.02 8.19
C PRO A 43 -29.36 4.90 7.56
N THR A 44 -28.23 5.24 6.93
CA THR A 44 -27.36 4.29 6.21
C THR A 44 -26.17 3.79 7.03
N TYR A 45 -25.56 4.66 7.84
CA TYR A 45 -24.24 4.44 8.44
C TYR A 45 -24.29 4.42 9.97
N GLN A 46 -23.35 3.66 10.56
CA GLN A 46 -22.98 3.78 11.97
C GLN A 46 -21.56 4.33 12.01
N VAL A 47 -21.38 5.58 12.40
CA VAL A 47 -20.09 6.26 12.45
C VAL A 47 -19.47 6.08 13.84
N ILE A 48 -18.31 5.45 13.90
CA ILE A 48 -17.53 5.12 15.10
C ILE A 48 -16.28 5.99 15.11
N TYR A 49 -16.04 6.72 16.19
CA TYR A 49 -15.01 7.76 16.23
C TYR A 49 -14.41 7.94 17.63
N PRO A 50 -13.19 8.49 17.76
CA PRO A 50 -12.60 8.82 19.06
C PRO A 50 -13.46 9.84 19.83
N ARG A 51 -13.70 9.57 21.11
CA ARG A 51 -14.46 10.47 22.00
C ARG A 51 -13.82 11.85 22.05
N GLY A 52 -14.64 12.89 21.90
CA GLY A 52 -14.20 14.29 21.85
C GLY A 52 -14.13 14.87 20.43
N LEU A 53 -14.38 14.04 19.40
CA LEU A 53 -14.42 14.45 17.99
C LEU A 53 -15.86 14.50 17.43
N ASP A 54 -16.83 14.81 18.29
CA ASP A 54 -18.26 14.74 17.96
C ASP A 54 -18.65 15.68 16.81
N SER A 55 -18.10 16.90 16.73
CA SER A 55 -18.34 17.81 15.61
C SER A 55 -17.81 17.25 14.29
N LEU A 56 -16.57 16.74 14.29
CA LEU A 56 -15.97 16.12 13.11
C LEU A 56 -16.76 14.89 12.65
N ALA A 57 -17.20 14.05 13.60
CA ALA A 57 -18.00 12.87 13.30
C ALA A 57 -19.35 13.23 12.65
N ARG A 58 -20.00 14.31 13.10
CA ARG A 58 -21.24 14.81 12.48
C ARG A 58 -20.99 15.30 11.05
N VAL A 59 -19.90 16.02 10.79
CA VAL A 59 -19.53 16.48 9.44
C VAL A 59 -19.37 15.30 8.47
N TYR A 60 -18.65 14.26 8.86
CA TYR A 60 -18.51 13.04 8.04
C TYR A 60 -19.83 12.29 7.88
N ALA A 61 -20.62 12.15 8.95
CA ALA A 61 -21.90 11.46 8.90
C ALA A 61 -22.89 12.11 7.93
N VAL A 62 -22.97 13.44 7.94
CA VAL A 62 -23.80 14.22 7.01
C VAL A 62 -23.34 14.02 5.57
N ALA A 63 -22.04 14.21 5.30
CA ALA A 63 -21.50 14.05 3.95
C ALA A 63 -21.71 12.63 3.39
N LEU A 64 -21.50 11.60 4.20
CA LEU A 64 -21.72 10.20 3.81
C LEU A 64 -23.19 9.92 3.48
N GLU A 65 -24.12 10.40 4.31
CA GLU A 65 -25.56 10.20 4.07
C GLU A 65 -26.05 10.95 2.83
N GLN A 66 -25.59 12.20 2.62
CA GLN A 66 -25.90 12.99 1.42
C GLN A 66 -25.36 12.34 0.15
N ALA A 67 -24.16 11.75 0.20
CA ALA A 67 -23.56 11.04 -0.93
C ALA A 67 -24.24 9.68 -1.22
N ALA A 68 -24.87 9.03 -0.23
CA ALA A 68 -25.30 7.64 -0.33
C ALA A 68 -26.19 7.33 -1.54
N THR A 69 -27.20 8.17 -1.83
CA THR A 69 -28.10 7.90 -2.97
C THR A 69 -27.44 8.21 -4.32
N PRO A 70 -26.84 9.40 -4.54
CA PRO A 70 -26.12 9.73 -5.77
C PRO A 70 -25.08 8.68 -6.20
N VAL A 71 -24.20 8.24 -5.29
CA VAL A 71 -23.13 7.29 -5.64
C VAL A 71 -23.64 5.92 -6.09
N GLY A 72 -24.89 5.57 -5.73
CA GLY A 72 -25.52 4.32 -6.14
C GLY A 72 -26.25 4.38 -7.48
N GLY A 73 -26.43 5.58 -8.05
CA GLY A 73 -27.28 5.82 -9.22
C GLY A 73 -26.88 4.99 -10.45
N SER A 74 -25.69 5.24 -10.99
CA SER A 74 -25.18 4.56 -12.21
C SER A 74 -24.77 3.09 -12.04
N ILE A 75 -24.65 2.60 -10.81
CA ILE A 75 -24.26 1.20 -10.51
C ILE A 75 -25.46 0.32 -10.12
N GLY A 76 -26.61 0.92 -9.82
CA GLY A 76 -27.84 0.21 -9.48
C GLY A 76 -27.93 -0.27 -8.03
N PHE A 77 -27.00 0.12 -7.16
CA PHE A 77 -27.02 -0.21 -5.74
C PHE A 77 -26.64 0.98 -4.88
N ARG A 78 -27.51 1.38 -3.95
CA ARG A 78 -27.18 2.35 -2.90
C ARG A 78 -26.36 1.64 -1.80
N PRO A 79 -25.44 2.35 -1.12
CA PRO A 79 -24.76 1.82 0.05
C PRO A 79 -25.74 1.20 1.05
N ASN A 80 -25.39 0.01 1.52
CA ASN A 80 -26.14 -0.80 2.48
C ASN A 80 -27.45 -1.47 1.97
N ASP A 81 -27.81 -1.36 0.70
CA ASP A 81 -29.05 -1.95 0.14
C ASP A 81 -29.23 -3.45 0.40
N ALA A 82 -28.14 -4.24 0.36
CA ALA A 82 -28.23 -5.68 0.53
C ALA A 82 -28.31 -6.11 2.01
N TYR A 83 -28.10 -5.21 2.98
CA TYR A 83 -27.93 -5.52 4.40
C TYR A 83 -28.96 -4.83 5.29
N ARG A 84 -29.32 -5.47 6.41
CA ARG A 84 -30.27 -4.91 7.38
C ARG A 84 -29.61 -4.03 8.43
N SER A 85 -28.36 -4.31 8.77
CA SER A 85 -27.59 -3.51 9.72
C SER A 85 -26.89 -2.37 8.99
N ARG A 86 -26.82 -1.20 9.63
CA ARG A 86 -26.13 0.00 9.10
C ARG A 86 -24.68 -0.30 8.71
N MET A 87 -24.16 0.36 7.70
CA MET A 87 -22.76 0.24 7.29
C MET A 87 -21.85 0.86 8.36
N PRO A 88 -20.94 0.10 9.01
CA PRO A 88 -20.02 0.66 9.98
C PRO A 88 -18.96 1.52 9.29
N VAL A 89 -18.70 2.71 9.84
CA VAL A 89 -17.67 3.64 9.39
C VAL A 89 -16.78 3.96 10.58
N VAL A 90 -15.46 3.83 10.45
CA VAL A 90 -14.50 4.14 11.51
C VAL A 90 -13.69 5.37 11.10
N LEU A 91 -13.68 6.39 11.95
CA LEU A 91 -12.89 7.60 11.74
C LEU A 91 -11.58 7.52 12.52
N HIS A 92 -10.45 7.61 11.82
CA HIS A 92 -9.11 7.60 12.40
C HIS A 92 -8.50 8.99 12.29
N ALA A 93 -8.39 9.69 13.43
CA ALA A 93 -7.95 11.08 13.45
C ALA A 93 -6.48 11.28 13.84
N ALA A 94 -5.79 10.24 14.31
CA ALA A 94 -4.42 10.32 14.80
C ALA A 94 -3.35 10.22 13.71
N SER A 95 -3.74 9.91 12.46
CA SER A 95 -2.82 9.77 11.34
C SER A 95 -2.56 11.11 10.66
N ALA A 96 -1.31 11.49 10.43
CA ALA A 96 -0.89 12.57 9.54
C ALA A 96 -0.81 12.15 8.05
N TYR A 97 -1.15 10.89 7.75
CA TYR A 97 -1.42 10.41 6.38
C TYR A 97 -2.92 10.49 6.08
N SER A 98 -3.22 10.77 4.82
CA SER A 98 -4.57 10.85 4.25
C SER A 98 -4.85 9.61 3.44
N ASN A 99 -5.96 8.94 3.73
CA ASN A 99 -6.41 7.75 3.00
C ASN A 99 -7.87 7.40 3.37
N GLY A 100 -8.50 6.56 2.55
CA GLY A 100 -9.74 5.86 2.84
C GLY A 100 -9.61 4.38 2.46
N GLN A 101 -10.45 3.53 3.04
CA GLN A 101 -10.53 2.12 2.64
C GLN A 101 -11.89 1.52 2.95
N VAL A 102 -12.47 0.85 1.95
CA VAL A 102 -13.55 -0.11 2.17
C VAL A 102 -12.98 -1.52 2.33
N THR A 103 -13.24 -2.12 3.49
CA THR A 103 -13.01 -3.54 3.74
C THR A 103 -14.33 -4.28 3.71
N TRP A 104 -14.38 -5.47 3.11
CA TRP A 104 -15.59 -6.29 3.12
C TRP A 104 -15.57 -7.50 4.06
N THR A 105 -14.39 -7.96 4.48
CA THR A 105 -14.24 -9.10 5.38
C THR A 105 -13.50 -8.67 6.65
N PRO A 106 -14.21 -8.09 7.65
CA PRO A 106 -15.64 -7.78 7.71
C PRO A 106 -16.01 -6.42 7.07
N ARG A 107 -17.27 -6.24 6.68
CA ARG A 107 -17.79 -5.02 6.06
C ARG A 107 -17.60 -3.85 7.02
N ARG A 108 -16.83 -2.86 6.57
CA ARG A 108 -16.64 -1.57 7.21
C ARG A 108 -15.95 -0.60 6.24
N LEU A 109 -16.21 0.67 6.46
CA LEU A 109 -15.48 1.77 5.88
C LEU A 109 -14.51 2.33 6.93
N GLU A 110 -13.26 2.60 6.57
CA GLU A 110 -12.24 3.22 7.43
C GLU A 110 -11.74 4.51 6.77
N LEU A 111 -11.84 5.65 7.46
CA LEU A 111 -11.50 6.97 6.92
C LEU A 111 -10.42 7.64 7.79
N LEU A 112 -9.29 8.02 7.19
CA LEU A 112 -8.31 8.89 7.85
C LEU A 112 -8.78 10.34 7.70
N THR A 113 -9.07 11.00 8.82
CA THR A 113 -9.79 12.29 8.77
C THR A 113 -8.93 13.48 8.36
N THR A 114 -7.63 13.26 8.18
CA THR A 114 -6.66 14.33 7.90
C THR A 114 -6.60 14.60 6.41
N PRO A 115 -6.83 15.85 5.97
CA PRO A 115 -6.76 16.18 4.56
C PRO A 115 -5.38 15.93 3.94
N ASP A 116 -5.35 15.56 2.65
CA ASP A 116 -4.09 15.38 1.94
C ASP A 116 -3.42 16.74 1.74
N ALA A 117 -2.26 16.91 2.39
CA ALA A 117 -1.47 18.13 2.26
C ALA A 117 -0.65 18.15 0.97
N PHE A 118 -0.21 17.00 0.44
CA PHE A 118 0.81 16.95 -0.60
C PHE A 118 0.24 16.74 -2.01
N VAL A 119 -0.85 15.99 -2.12
CA VAL A 119 -1.56 15.73 -3.38
C VAL A 119 -3.04 15.97 -3.14
N PHE A 120 -3.51 17.15 -3.54
CA PHE A 120 -4.88 17.60 -3.32
C PHE A 120 -5.53 18.01 -4.64
N ASP A 121 -6.85 17.92 -4.68
CA ASP A 121 -7.68 18.59 -5.67
C ASP A 121 -8.52 19.69 -4.99
N SER A 122 -9.29 20.47 -5.76
CA SER A 122 -10.13 21.55 -5.22
C SER A 122 -11.42 21.07 -4.55
N THR A 123 -11.56 19.79 -4.22
CA THR A 123 -12.69 19.24 -3.45
C THR A 123 -12.29 19.11 -1.97
N PRO A 124 -13.13 19.56 -1.01
CA PRO A 124 -12.87 19.30 0.40
C PRO A 124 -12.69 17.81 0.70
N TRP A 125 -11.67 17.45 1.48
CA TRP A 125 -11.30 16.06 1.77
C TRP A 125 -12.47 15.18 2.24
N VAL A 126 -13.33 15.71 3.11
CA VAL A 126 -14.53 15.02 3.61
C VAL A 126 -15.47 14.65 2.46
N THR A 127 -15.68 15.55 1.51
CA THR A 127 -16.59 15.36 0.37
C THR A 127 -16.00 14.33 -0.59
N MET A 128 -14.71 14.43 -0.88
CA MET A 128 -14.00 13.48 -1.73
C MET A 128 -14.09 12.05 -1.17
N LEU A 129 -13.76 11.85 0.11
CA LEU A 129 -13.89 10.54 0.76
C LEU A 129 -15.33 10.04 0.80
N ALA A 130 -16.29 10.91 1.11
CA ALA A 130 -17.70 10.54 1.17
C ALA A 130 -18.21 10.03 -0.18
N VAL A 131 -17.77 10.62 -1.30
CA VAL A 131 -18.14 10.18 -2.65
C VAL A 131 -17.37 8.92 -3.06
N HIS A 132 -16.04 8.95 -2.97
CA HIS A 132 -15.17 7.86 -3.45
C HIS A 132 -15.44 6.55 -2.70
N GLU A 133 -15.38 6.59 -1.38
CA GLU A 133 -15.45 5.38 -0.59
C GLU A 133 -16.89 4.85 -0.51
N SER A 134 -17.89 5.72 -0.53
CA SER A 134 -19.29 5.26 -0.61
C SER A 134 -19.58 4.59 -1.96
N ARG A 135 -18.89 4.98 -3.04
CA ARG A 135 -18.98 4.26 -4.33
C ARG A 135 -18.45 2.84 -4.20
N HIS A 136 -17.36 2.62 -3.47
CA HIS A 136 -16.90 1.26 -3.17
C HIS A 136 -17.92 0.47 -2.34
N VAL A 137 -18.57 1.09 -1.35
CA VAL A 137 -19.64 0.42 -0.58
C VAL A 137 -20.83 0.02 -1.49
N ALA A 138 -21.18 0.85 -2.45
CA ALA A 138 -22.19 0.56 -3.47
C ALA A 138 -21.77 -0.62 -4.37
N GLN A 139 -20.54 -0.61 -4.89
CA GLN A 139 -19.96 -1.70 -5.68
C GLN A 139 -20.03 -3.05 -4.95
N MET A 140 -19.71 -3.05 -3.65
CA MET A 140 -19.69 -4.27 -2.84
C MET A 140 -21.10 -4.85 -2.58
N GLN A 141 -22.18 -4.07 -2.74
CA GLN A 141 -23.55 -4.60 -2.63
C GLN A 141 -23.84 -5.65 -3.69
N ALA A 142 -23.25 -5.54 -4.88
CA ALA A 142 -23.47 -6.47 -5.98
C ALA A 142 -23.16 -7.92 -5.60
N GLY A 143 -22.08 -8.16 -4.84
CA GLY A 143 -21.71 -9.48 -4.34
C GLY A 143 -22.63 -10.06 -3.25
N ALA A 144 -23.51 -9.23 -2.68
CA ALA A 144 -24.41 -9.60 -1.60
C ALA A 144 -25.90 -9.60 -2.00
N ALA A 145 -26.24 -8.94 -3.11
CA ALA A 145 -27.59 -8.83 -3.65
C ALA A 145 -28.08 -10.15 -4.27
N LYS A 146 -29.34 -10.19 -4.75
CA LYS A 146 -29.83 -11.33 -5.54
C LYS A 146 -29.05 -11.41 -6.87
N PRO A 147 -28.66 -12.62 -7.34
CA PRO A 147 -28.99 -13.95 -6.81
C PRO A 147 -28.01 -14.48 -5.73
N PHE A 148 -26.96 -13.75 -5.34
CA PHE A 148 -25.89 -14.21 -4.43
C PHE A 148 -26.26 -14.28 -2.95
N ARG A 149 -27.51 -13.94 -2.58
CA ARG A 149 -27.98 -14.00 -1.19
C ARG A 149 -27.71 -15.34 -0.51
N TRP A 150 -27.79 -16.46 -1.23
CA TRP A 150 -27.53 -17.80 -0.68
C TRP A 150 -26.03 -18.04 -0.40
N LEU A 151 -25.14 -17.53 -1.25
CA LEU A 151 -23.68 -17.59 -1.02
C LEU A 151 -23.32 -16.82 0.25
N ARG A 152 -23.94 -15.67 0.48
CA ARG A 152 -23.77 -14.91 1.73
C ARG A 152 -24.27 -15.69 2.96
N VAL A 153 -25.30 -16.51 2.83
CA VAL A 153 -25.74 -17.38 3.95
C VAL A 153 -24.69 -18.44 4.27
N LEU A 154 -24.06 -19.04 3.24
CA LEU A 154 -23.07 -20.11 3.41
C LEU A 154 -21.66 -19.63 3.78
N GLY A 155 -21.24 -18.48 3.24
CA GLY A 155 -19.88 -17.95 3.37
C GLY A 155 -19.79 -16.62 4.13
N GLY A 156 -20.92 -16.03 4.52
CA GLY A 156 -20.97 -14.69 5.12
C GLY A 156 -20.44 -13.60 4.18
N GLU A 157 -19.80 -12.60 4.77
CA GLU A 157 -19.21 -11.47 4.03
C GLU A 157 -18.01 -11.91 3.14
N LEU A 158 -17.33 -13.02 3.45
CA LEU A 158 -16.24 -13.60 2.64
C LEU A 158 -16.69 -13.92 1.21
N ALA A 159 -17.87 -14.51 1.05
CA ALA A 159 -18.39 -14.85 -0.27
C ALA A 159 -18.71 -13.61 -1.11
N ALA A 160 -19.30 -12.58 -0.49
CA ALA A 160 -19.64 -11.33 -1.17
C ALA A 160 -18.39 -10.54 -1.58
N GLY A 161 -17.41 -10.42 -0.67
CA GLY A 161 -16.14 -9.74 -0.93
C GLY A 161 -15.30 -10.46 -1.98
N GLY A 162 -15.22 -11.80 -1.89
CA GLY A 162 -14.51 -12.63 -2.86
C GLY A 162 -15.07 -12.49 -4.28
N LEU A 163 -16.39 -12.42 -4.44
CA LEU A 163 -16.99 -12.22 -5.77
C LEU A 163 -16.59 -10.87 -6.38
N CYS A 164 -16.67 -9.79 -5.61
CA CYS A 164 -16.30 -8.45 -6.07
C CYS A 164 -14.79 -8.35 -6.38
N ALA A 165 -13.94 -8.96 -5.55
CA ALA A 165 -12.49 -8.98 -5.75
C ALA A 165 -12.09 -9.76 -7.02
N VAL A 166 -12.69 -10.92 -7.26
CA VAL A 166 -12.39 -11.78 -8.42
C VAL A 166 -12.75 -11.11 -9.74
N TYR A 167 -13.87 -10.38 -9.80
CA TYR A 167 -14.33 -9.76 -11.04
C TYR A 167 -13.86 -8.32 -11.22
N GLY A 168 -14.00 -7.46 -10.21
CA GLY A 168 -13.65 -6.05 -10.31
C GLY A 168 -12.13 -5.87 -10.45
N GLY A 169 -11.35 -6.45 -9.54
CA GLY A 169 -9.94 -6.10 -9.39
C GLY A 169 -9.72 -4.60 -9.09
N PRO A 170 -8.50 -4.18 -8.71
CA PRO A 170 -8.29 -2.80 -8.24
C PRO A 170 -8.65 -1.72 -9.29
N ALA A 171 -8.17 -1.84 -10.53
CA ALA A 171 -8.40 -0.78 -11.53
C ALA A 171 -9.87 -0.54 -11.89
N PHE A 172 -10.73 -1.57 -11.94
CA PHE A 172 -12.15 -1.33 -12.23
C PHE A 172 -12.83 -0.62 -11.06
N LEU A 173 -12.64 -1.12 -9.83
CA LEU A 173 -13.27 -0.56 -8.63
C LEU A 173 -12.87 0.91 -8.46
N GLU A 174 -11.59 1.18 -8.60
CA GLU A 174 -10.97 2.47 -8.30
C GLU A 174 -11.18 3.46 -9.45
N GLY A 175 -11.12 2.97 -10.70
CA GLY A 175 -11.48 3.75 -11.87
C GLY A 175 -12.95 4.18 -11.87
N ASP A 176 -13.87 3.29 -11.53
CA ASP A 176 -15.30 3.59 -11.41
C ASP A 176 -15.58 4.56 -10.25
N ALA A 177 -14.84 4.48 -9.15
CA ALA A 177 -14.94 5.44 -8.04
C ALA A 177 -14.43 6.84 -8.44
N VAL A 178 -13.33 6.95 -9.19
CA VAL A 178 -12.87 8.24 -9.75
C VAL A 178 -13.83 8.81 -10.80
N VAL A 179 -14.49 7.95 -11.58
CA VAL A 179 -15.57 8.39 -12.47
C VAL A 179 -16.69 9.04 -11.67
N THR A 180 -17.10 8.43 -10.55
CA THR A 180 -18.13 8.98 -9.67
C THR A 180 -17.71 10.28 -9.00
N GLU A 181 -16.45 10.42 -8.55
CA GLU A 181 -15.93 11.73 -8.08
C GLU A 181 -16.09 12.80 -9.16
N THR A 182 -15.61 12.51 -10.36
CA THR A 182 -15.59 13.44 -11.48
C THR A 182 -17.00 13.89 -11.88
N ALA A 183 -17.96 12.98 -11.78
CA ALA A 183 -19.34 13.19 -12.18
C ALA A 183 -20.20 13.89 -11.11
N LEU A 184 -19.88 13.70 -9.82
CA LEU A 184 -20.70 14.17 -8.69
C LEU A 184 -20.07 15.35 -7.91
N THR A 185 -18.86 15.78 -8.26
CA THR A 185 -18.21 16.95 -7.66
C THR A 185 -17.70 17.92 -8.73
N PRO A 186 -17.61 19.23 -8.42
CA PRO A 186 -17.15 20.22 -9.40
C PRO A 186 -15.64 20.14 -9.70
N ALA A 187 -14.84 19.45 -8.88
CA ALA A 187 -13.38 19.44 -8.98
C ALA A 187 -12.74 18.04 -8.77
N GLY A 188 -13.50 16.95 -8.87
CA GLY A 188 -12.98 15.59 -8.69
C GLY A 188 -11.83 15.27 -9.64
N ARG A 189 -11.04 14.22 -9.35
CA ARG A 189 -9.72 13.98 -9.99
C ARG A 189 -9.71 14.02 -11.53
N GLY A 190 -10.77 13.59 -12.21
CA GLY A 190 -10.89 13.69 -13.68
C GLY A 190 -11.02 15.12 -14.23
N ARG A 191 -11.25 16.11 -13.37
CA ARG A 191 -11.31 17.56 -13.65
C ARG A 191 -10.03 18.29 -13.22
N THR A 192 -8.89 17.62 -13.28
CA THR A 192 -7.59 18.19 -12.92
C THR A 192 -6.59 17.98 -14.04
N ALA A 193 -5.64 18.92 -14.21
CA ALA A 193 -4.59 18.78 -15.22
C ALA A 193 -3.66 17.58 -14.94
N ASP A 194 -3.37 17.27 -13.67
CA ASP A 194 -2.38 16.26 -13.28
C ASP A 194 -2.86 14.81 -13.45
N PHE A 195 -4.18 14.58 -13.50
CA PHE A 195 -4.68 13.21 -13.43
C PHE A 195 -4.40 12.41 -14.71
N LEU A 196 -4.55 13.02 -15.90
CA LEU A 196 -4.29 12.35 -17.18
C LEU A 196 -3.05 12.86 -17.94
N GLU A 197 -2.27 13.77 -17.36
CA GLU A 197 -1.14 14.43 -18.04
C GLU A 197 -0.13 13.46 -18.67
N TYR A 198 0.19 12.33 -18.01
CA TYR A 198 1.17 11.38 -18.57
C TYR A 198 0.65 10.69 -19.83
N TYR A 199 -0.66 10.41 -19.89
CA TYR A 199 -1.27 9.86 -21.11
C TYR A 199 -1.28 10.89 -22.22
N ARG A 200 -1.53 12.17 -21.89
CA ARG A 200 -1.45 13.27 -22.86
C ARG A 200 -0.08 13.35 -23.51
N VAL A 201 0.99 13.35 -22.72
CA VAL A 201 2.38 13.35 -23.22
C VAL A 201 2.68 12.08 -24.02
N SER A 202 2.30 10.91 -23.50
CA SER A 202 2.59 9.62 -24.13
C SER A 202 1.89 9.48 -25.49
N PHE A 203 0.62 9.88 -25.60
CA PHE A 203 -0.14 9.76 -26.85
C PHE A 203 0.35 10.76 -27.90
N ALA A 204 0.77 11.97 -27.49
CA ALA A 204 1.42 12.92 -28.38
C ALA A 204 2.77 12.38 -28.92
N ALA A 205 3.48 11.58 -28.13
CA ALA A 205 4.70 10.88 -28.54
C ALA A 205 4.46 9.57 -29.31
N GLY A 206 3.19 9.21 -29.57
CA GLY A 206 2.81 7.98 -30.28
C GLY A 206 2.80 6.70 -29.42
N ASP A 207 2.97 6.80 -28.10
CA ASP A 207 2.86 5.68 -27.17
C ASP A 207 1.39 5.42 -26.77
N CYS A 208 0.68 4.69 -27.62
CA CYS A 208 -0.70 4.24 -27.38
C CYS A 208 -0.74 2.75 -27.02
N ARG A 209 -0.03 2.36 -25.96
CA ARG A 209 -0.05 0.98 -25.42
C ARG A 209 -1.48 0.51 -25.11
N ASP A 210 -1.68 -0.81 -25.13
CA ASP A 210 -2.96 -1.39 -24.73
C ASP A 210 -3.20 -1.30 -23.21
N TYR A 211 -4.46 -1.48 -22.80
CA TYR A 211 -4.89 -1.41 -21.40
C TYR A 211 -4.05 -2.27 -20.45
N TRP A 212 -3.64 -3.48 -20.85
CA TRP A 212 -2.91 -4.39 -19.95
C TRP A 212 -1.51 -3.89 -19.66
N ARG A 213 -0.85 -3.31 -20.67
CA ARG A 213 0.44 -2.66 -20.51
C ARG A 213 0.36 -1.43 -19.61
N TRP A 214 -0.71 -0.62 -19.71
CA TRP A 214 -0.96 0.48 -18.78
C TRP A 214 -1.26 0.00 -17.36
N ARG A 215 -2.10 -1.03 -17.21
CA ARG A 215 -2.58 -1.55 -15.93
C ARG A 215 -1.48 -2.21 -15.09
N TYR A 216 -0.64 -3.02 -15.72
CA TYR A 216 0.34 -3.86 -15.02
C TYR A 216 1.76 -3.31 -15.07
N GLY A 217 2.01 -2.25 -15.83
CA GLY A 217 3.31 -1.62 -15.91
C GLY A 217 4.37 -2.44 -16.64
N SER A 218 5.59 -1.92 -16.61
CA SER A 218 6.76 -2.48 -17.27
C SER A 218 8.01 -2.20 -16.43
N GLN A 219 9.06 -3.02 -16.58
CA GLN A 219 10.37 -2.69 -16.01
C GLN A 219 11.13 -1.60 -16.79
N ARG A 220 10.62 -1.24 -17.98
CA ARG A 220 11.22 -0.26 -18.90
C ARG A 220 10.36 0.98 -19.04
N TYR A 221 9.09 0.81 -19.35
CA TYR A 221 8.16 1.91 -19.59
C TYR A 221 7.43 2.28 -18.31
N TYR A 222 7.40 3.58 -18.02
CA TYR A 222 6.58 4.07 -16.93
C TYR A 222 5.09 3.88 -17.25
N THR A 223 4.33 3.65 -16.21
CA THR A 223 2.88 3.66 -16.22
C THR A 223 2.42 4.41 -14.99
N PRO A 224 1.44 5.30 -15.12
CA PRO A 224 0.75 5.86 -13.97
C PRO A 224 0.07 4.76 -13.14
N ASP A 225 -0.51 5.12 -12.01
CA ASP A 225 -1.22 4.16 -11.16
C ASP A 225 -2.46 3.53 -11.83
N TYR A 226 -3.00 2.52 -11.15
CA TYR A 226 -4.16 1.77 -11.62
C TYR A 226 -5.48 2.56 -11.56
N TYR A 227 -5.57 3.65 -10.78
CA TYR A 227 -6.76 4.52 -10.75
C TYR A 227 -6.94 5.17 -12.11
N ARG A 228 -5.86 5.73 -12.65
CA ARG A 228 -5.89 6.43 -13.94
C ARG A 228 -6.17 5.48 -15.09
N ALA A 229 -5.54 4.30 -15.11
CA ALA A 229 -5.81 3.28 -16.12
C ALA A 229 -7.28 2.78 -16.05
N GLY A 230 -7.81 2.63 -14.83
CA GLY A 230 -9.20 2.31 -14.57
C GLY A 230 -10.17 3.38 -15.08
N TYR A 231 -9.89 4.66 -14.76
CA TYR A 231 -10.69 5.81 -15.19
C TYR A 231 -10.72 5.93 -16.72
N LEU A 232 -9.58 5.77 -17.40
CA LEU A 232 -9.54 5.74 -18.86
C LEU A 232 -10.43 4.63 -19.45
N ALA A 233 -10.41 3.45 -18.85
CA ALA A 233 -11.22 2.32 -19.33
C ALA A 233 -12.71 2.50 -19.03
N VAL A 234 -13.08 2.77 -17.77
CA VAL A 234 -14.48 2.88 -17.36
C VAL A 234 -15.08 4.20 -17.82
N GLY A 235 -14.45 5.32 -17.47
CA GLY A 235 -14.92 6.67 -17.78
C GLY A 235 -14.91 6.95 -19.28
N GLY A 236 -13.81 6.60 -19.96
CA GLY A 236 -13.71 6.78 -21.40
C GLY A 236 -14.74 5.98 -22.19
N ILE A 237 -15.05 4.74 -21.80
CA ILE A 237 -16.09 3.94 -22.46
C ILE A 237 -17.48 4.52 -22.17
N ARG A 238 -17.77 4.89 -20.91
CA ARG A 238 -19.05 5.51 -20.53
C ARG A 238 -19.32 6.77 -21.35
N ALA A 239 -18.34 7.66 -21.44
CA ALA A 239 -18.47 8.94 -22.14
C ALA A 239 -18.50 8.78 -23.66
N LEU A 240 -17.57 8.01 -24.26
CA LEU A 240 -17.46 7.92 -25.71
C LEU A 240 -18.62 7.15 -26.37
N PHE A 241 -19.19 6.16 -25.67
CA PHE A 241 -20.23 5.28 -26.22
C PHE A 241 -21.62 5.53 -25.63
N ASP A 242 -21.80 6.56 -24.79
CA ASP A 242 -23.07 6.90 -24.14
C ASP A 242 -23.69 5.72 -23.36
N VAL A 243 -22.87 5.13 -22.47
CA VAL A 243 -23.25 3.95 -21.66
C VAL A 243 -23.08 4.23 -20.17
N PRO A 244 -23.85 5.15 -19.58
CA PRO A 244 -23.68 5.56 -18.18
C PRO A 244 -23.84 4.41 -17.17
N ASP A 245 -24.59 3.36 -17.53
CA ASP A 245 -24.87 2.18 -16.72
C ASP A 245 -23.83 1.03 -16.90
N LEU A 246 -22.66 1.30 -17.49
CA LEU A 246 -21.63 0.28 -17.77
C LEU A 246 -21.29 -0.58 -16.55
N SER A 247 -21.13 0.05 -15.38
CA SER A 247 -20.79 -0.64 -14.14
C SER A 247 -21.96 -1.49 -13.62
N GLU A 248 -23.20 -1.02 -13.75
CA GLU A 248 -24.37 -1.83 -13.45
C GLU A 248 -24.43 -3.06 -14.37
N ARG A 249 -24.23 -2.89 -15.69
CA ARG A 249 -24.18 -4.01 -16.66
C ARG A 249 -23.10 -5.03 -16.32
N PHE A 250 -21.94 -4.56 -15.83
CA PHE A 250 -20.85 -5.42 -15.41
C PHE A 250 -21.27 -6.37 -14.29
N TYR A 251 -21.90 -5.84 -13.24
CA TYR A 251 -22.36 -6.64 -12.10
C TYR A 251 -23.61 -7.47 -12.42
N ARG A 252 -24.56 -6.91 -13.17
CA ARG A 252 -25.77 -7.61 -13.64
C ARG A 252 -25.40 -8.86 -14.44
N ARG A 253 -24.38 -8.77 -15.30
CA ARG A 253 -23.90 -9.92 -16.07
C ARG A 253 -23.41 -11.06 -15.17
N ILE A 254 -22.68 -10.76 -14.09
CA ILE A 254 -22.21 -11.76 -13.12
C ILE A 254 -23.42 -12.44 -12.46
N ALA A 255 -24.42 -11.64 -12.06
CA ALA A 255 -25.67 -12.10 -11.49
C ALA A 255 -26.44 -13.03 -12.45
N ASP A 256 -26.66 -12.62 -13.69
CA ASP A 256 -27.42 -13.37 -14.71
C ASP A 256 -26.79 -14.72 -15.06
N HIS A 257 -25.48 -14.86 -14.84
CA HIS A 257 -24.72 -16.09 -15.08
C HIS A 257 -24.42 -16.87 -13.78
N GLY A 258 -25.20 -16.64 -12.71
CA GLY A 258 -25.11 -17.41 -11.48
C GLY A 258 -23.77 -17.29 -10.75
N GLY A 259 -23.02 -16.19 -10.98
CA GLY A 259 -21.73 -15.92 -10.34
C GLY A 259 -20.51 -16.36 -11.13
N VAL A 260 -20.70 -16.99 -12.31
CA VAL A 260 -19.60 -17.48 -13.15
C VAL A 260 -19.67 -16.86 -14.55
N ALA A 261 -19.00 -15.73 -14.73
CA ALA A 261 -18.99 -14.94 -15.96
C ALA A 261 -17.59 -14.88 -16.58
N PHE A 262 -17.24 -15.87 -17.41
CA PHE A 262 -15.95 -15.87 -18.12
C PHE A 262 -15.82 -14.69 -19.08
N SER A 263 -14.67 -14.00 -19.01
CA SER A 263 -14.39 -12.79 -19.78
C SER A 263 -15.45 -11.70 -19.57
N ASN A 264 -15.92 -11.53 -18.33
CA ASN A 264 -17.02 -10.61 -17.97
C ASN A 264 -16.83 -9.23 -18.61
N TRP A 265 -15.68 -8.59 -18.34
CA TRP A 265 -15.37 -7.26 -18.84
C TRP A 265 -15.48 -7.15 -20.37
N ASN A 266 -14.83 -8.05 -21.12
CA ASN A 266 -14.88 -8.05 -22.59
C ASN A 266 -16.31 -8.21 -23.13
N LYS A 267 -17.14 -9.04 -22.48
CA LYS A 267 -18.50 -9.30 -22.93
C LYS A 267 -19.44 -8.16 -22.57
N THR A 268 -19.33 -7.60 -21.36
CA THR A 268 -20.06 -6.40 -20.93
C THR A 268 -19.79 -5.24 -21.88
N VAL A 269 -18.53 -4.96 -22.19
CA VAL A 269 -18.17 -3.89 -23.13
C VAL A 269 -18.72 -4.16 -24.53
N ARG A 270 -18.67 -5.41 -25.01
CA ARG A 270 -19.24 -5.77 -26.31
C ARG A 270 -20.74 -5.61 -26.38
N GLU A 271 -21.45 -5.95 -25.32
CA GLU A 271 -22.90 -5.75 -25.22
C GLU A 271 -23.27 -4.26 -25.13
N ALA A 272 -22.44 -3.45 -24.47
CA ALA A 272 -22.66 -2.03 -24.31
C ALA A 272 -22.32 -1.22 -25.58
N THR A 273 -21.24 -1.58 -26.28
CA THR A 273 -20.64 -0.74 -27.35
C THR A 273 -20.67 -1.38 -28.75
N GLY A 274 -20.98 -2.67 -28.85
CA GLY A 274 -20.79 -3.47 -30.07
C GLY A 274 -19.34 -3.86 -30.37
N LEU A 275 -18.35 -3.33 -29.63
CA LEU A 275 -16.92 -3.55 -29.85
C LEU A 275 -16.30 -4.49 -28.81
N ARG A 276 -15.23 -5.19 -29.16
CA ARG A 276 -14.42 -5.88 -28.14
C ARG A 276 -13.72 -4.83 -27.28
N PHE A 277 -13.51 -5.11 -25.99
CA PHE A 277 -12.86 -4.16 -25.06
C PHE A 277 -11.56 -3.56 -25.60
N ARG A 278 -10.66 -4.36 -26.20
CA ARG A 278 -9.43 -3.84 -26.81
C ARG A 278 -9.71 -2.75 -27.86
N ASP A 279 -10.72 -2.99 -28.70
CA ASP A 279 -11.05 -2.09 -29.80
C ASP A 279 -11.80 -0.84 -29.26
N ALA A 280 -12.67 -1.00 -28.25
CA ALA A 280 -13.30 0.11 -27.54
C ALA A 280 -12.28 0.99 -26.79
N PHE A 281 -11.33 0.38 -26.07
CA PHE A 281 -10.26 1.10 -25.38
C PHE A 281 -9.35 1.83 -26.36
N SER A 282 -9.02 1.21 -27.51
CA SER A 282 -8.29 1.90 -28.58
C SER A 282 -9.05 3.13 -29.08
N ALA A 283 -10.36 3.02 -29.30
CA ALA A 283 -11.18 4.16 -29.72
C ALA A 283 -11.20 5.30 -28.69
N VAL A 284 -11.18 4.97 -27.39
CA VAL A 284 -11.01 5.95 -26.30
C VAL A 284 -9.66 6.65 -26.40
N CYS A 285 -8.55 5.90 -26.55
CA CYS A 285 -7.22 6.48 -26.73
C CYS A 285 -7.16 7.40 -27.96
N ASP A 286 -7.71 6.95 -29.10
CA ASP A 286 -7.75 7.74 -30.34
C ASP A 286 -8.57 9.02 -30.17
N SER A 287 -9.69 8.94 -29.43
CA SER A 287 -10.51 10.11 -29.11
C SER A 287 -9.76 11.12 -28.27
N LEU A 288 -9.05 10.67 -27.22
CA LEU A 288 -8.22 11.52 -26.38
C LEU A 288 -7.06 12.14 -27.13
N GLN A 289 -6.38 11.37 -27.98
CA GLN A 289 -5.30 11.88 -28.81
C GLN A 289 -5.78 13.00 -29.73
N ARG A 290 -6.95 12.84 -30.37
CA ARG A 290 -7.55 13.89 -31.20
C ARG A 290 -7.95 15.12 -30.38
N SER A 291 -8.62 14.94 -29.23
CA SER A 291 -9.03 16.08 -28.40
C SER A 291 -7.85 16.86 -27.85
N TRP A 292 -6.80 16.18 -27.39
CA TRP A 292 -5.60 16.83 -26.88
C TRP A 292 -4.76 17.48 -27.97
N ALA A 293 -4.72 16.92 -29.19
CA ALA A 293 -4.09 17.56 -30.33
C ALA A 293 -4.82 18.84 -30.75
N ALA A 294 -6.15 18.85 -30.71
CA ALA A 294 -6.95 20.05 -30.97
C ALA A 294 -6.74 21.12 -29.90
N ASP A 295 -6.72 20.73 -28.62
CA ASP A 295 -6.40 21.64 -27.50
C ASP A 295 -4.98 22.22 -27.63
N GLU A 296 -4.00 21.37 -27.97
CA GLU A 296 -2.62 21.80 -28.21
C GLU A 296 -2.53 22.82 -29.36
N ALA A 297 -3.22 22.55 -30.48
CA ALA A 297 -3.26 23.48 -31.61
C ALA A 297 -3.91 24.83 -31.26
N ALA A 298 -4.92 24.83 -30.38
CA ALA A 298 -5.63 26.03 -29.95
C ALA A 298 -4.83 26.88 -28.93
N ARG A 299 -3.99 26.26 -28.09
CA ARG A 299 -3.19 26.96 -27.07
C ARG A 299 -1.87 27.54 -27.59
N GLY A 300 -1.39 27.12 -28.77
CA GLY A 300 -0.14 27.63 -29.33
C GLY A 300 -0.21 29.13 -29.72
N PRO A 301 0.95 29.80 -29.89
CA PRO A 301 2.31 29.27 -29.82
C PRO A 301 2.81 29.05 -28.38
N PHE A 302 3.65 28.03 -28.19
CA PHE A 302 4.25 27.71 -26.90
C PHE A 302 5.58 28.46 -26.69
N LEU A 303 5.92 28.69 -25.42
CA LEU A 303 7.20 29.30 -25.06
C LEU A 303 8.41 28.44 -25.49
N PRO A 304 9.53 29.06 -25.89
CA PRO A 304 10.77 28.33 -26.16
C PRO A 304 11.32 27.72 -24.88
N GLU A 305 11.93 26.54 -24.96
CA GLU A 305 12.43 25.85 -23.77
C GLU A 305 13.72 25.07 -24.02
N THR A 306 14.55 25.00 -22.99
CA THR A 306 15.81 24.25 -22.98
C THR A 306 15.82 23.24 -21.84
N THR A 307 16.49 22.09 -22.04
CA THR A 307 16.64 21.09 -20.97
C THR A 307 17.85 21.45 -20.10
N VAL A 308 17.64 21.53 -18.79
CA VAL A 308 18.67 21.88 -17.80
C VAL A 308 19.17 20.65 -17.05
N SER A 309 18.25 19.76 -16.64
CA SER A 309 18.60 18.51 -15.96
C SER A 309 19.12 17.45 -16.94
N PRO A 310 19.91 16.46 -16.47
CA PRO A 310 20.26 15.30 -17.29
C PRO A 310 19.01 14.52 -17.72
N VAL A 311 18.95 14.11 -18.99
CA VAL A 311 17.89 13.22 -19.50
C VAL A 311 18.16 11.79 -19.00
N PRO A 312 17.26 11.20 -18.18
CA PRO A 312 17.50 9.91 -17.59
C PRO A 312 17.24 8.78 -18.60
N ARG A 313 18.00 7.68 -18.49
CA ARG A 313 17.78 6.48 -19.34
C ARG A 313 16.48 5.73 -19.05
N ARG A 314 15.89 6.00 -17.88
CA ARG A 314 14.65 5.40 -17.37
C ARG A 314 13.86 6.49 -16.68
N PHE A 315 12.55 6.36 -16.69
CA PHE A 315 11.65 7.35 -16.13
C PHE A 315 12.07 7.77 -14.71
N ALA A 316 12.31 9.07 -14.57
CA ALA A 316 12.63 9.74 -13.32
C ALA A 316 11.92 11.09 -13.27
N GLU A 317 11.65 11.56 -12.06
CA GLU A 317 10.92 12.80 -11.86
C GLU A 317 11.75 13.73 -10.99
N TYR A 318 11.85 14.98 -11.41
CA TYR A 318 12.27 16.10 -10.57
C TYR A 318 11.00 16.83 -10.09
N THR A 319 10.93 17.17 -8.81
CA THR A 319 9.84 17.97 -8.21
C THR A 319 10.41 18.94 -7.16
N GLY A 320 9.63 19.94 -6.76
CA GLY A 320 10.00 20.87 -5.68
C GLY A 320 11.31 21.61 -5.94
N LEU A 321 11.39 22.32 -7.07
CA LEU A 321 12.53 23.18 -7.40
C LEU A 321 12.62 24.35 -6.42
N THR A 322 13.84 24.71 -6.04
CA THR A 322 14.15 25.91 -5.26
C THR A 322 15.60 26.32 -5.55
N ASP A 323 15.86 27.62 -5.64
CA ASP A 323 17.20 28.17 -5.78
C ASP A 323 17.85 28.46 -4.42
N ALA A 324 19.16 28.23 -4.33
CA ALA A 324 19.98 28.63 -3.18
C ALA A 324 21.23 29.40 -3.61
N GLY A 325 21.20 30.06 -4.77
CA GLY A 325 22.26 30.94 -5.28
C GLY A 325 23.43 30.24 -5.99
N ASP A 326 23.77 29.00 -5.61
CA ASP A 326 24.90 28.24 -6.17
C ASP A 326 24.47 26.98 -6.97
N GLY A 327 23.18 26.91 -7.33
CA GLY A 327 22.55 25.86 -8.13
C GLY A 327 21.10 25.60 -7.71
N LEU A 328 20.37 24.85 -8.53
CA LEU A 328 18.98 24.48 -8.24
C LEU A 328 18.93 23.22 -7.38
N PHE A 329 18.08 23.21 -6.37
CA PHE A 329 17.78 22.03 -5.58
C PHE A 329 16.46 21.42 -6.02
N ALA A 330 16.37 20.10 -5.98
CA ALA A 330 15.18 19.36 -6.38
C ALA A 330 15.03 18.06 -5.59
N VAL A 331 13.80 17.57 -5.50
CA VAL A 331 13.52 16.19 -5.12
C VAL A 331 13.54 15.33 -6.39
N ARG A 332 14.38 14.31 -6.41
CA ARG A 332 14.46 13.35 -7.52
C ARG A 332 14.00 11.97 -7.10
N SER A 333 13.01 11.43 -7.80
CA SER A 333 12.52 10.05 -7.66
C SER A 333 12.58 9.31 -9.00
N GLY A 334 12.24 8.02 -9.03
CA GLY A 334 12.10 7.27 -10.27
C GLY A 334 12.00 5.77 -10.07
N ILE A 335 11.82 5.04 -11.18
CA ILE A 335 11.52 3.60 -11.11
C ILE A 335 12.68 2.75 -10.55
N THR A 336 13.93 3.25 -10.61
CA THR A 336 15.15 2.56 -10.14
C THR A 336 15.74 3.11 -8.84
N ARG A 337 15.29 4.28 -8.36
CA ARG A 337 15.89 4.98 -7.22
C ARG A 337 14.82 5.59 -6.30
N PRO A 338 14.97 5.48 -4.96
CA PRO A 338 14.08 6.16 -4.03
C PRO A 338 14.24 7.69 -4.10
N ALA A 339 13.27 8.42 -3.53
CA ALA A 339 13.30 9.88 -3.43
C ALA A 339 14.56 10.36 -2.71
N ARG A 340 15.22 11.36 -3.30
CA ARG A 340 16.42 11.99 -2.77
C ARG A 340 16.45 13.48 -3.07
N LEU A 341 17.04 14.26 -2.19
CA LEU A 341 17.42 15.63 -2.47
C LEU A 341 18.64 15.61 -3.40
N VAL A 342 18.58 16.38 -4.48
CA VAL A 342 19.68 16.57 -5.42
C VAL A 342 19.94 18.05 -5.64
N LYS A 343 21.17 18.38 -5.99
CA LYS A 343 21.56 19.68 -6.52
C LYS A 343 21.89 19.56 -8.00
N ILE A 344 21.38 20.48 -8.81
CA ILE A 344 21.67 20.64 -10.24
C ILE A 344 22.55 21.88 -10.34
N ALA A 345 23.83 21.67 -10.69
CA ALA A 345 24.76 22.77 -10.87
C ALA A 345 24.43 23.59 -12.13
N PRO A 346 24.96 24.82 -12.27
CA PRO A 346 24.72 25.67 -13.44
C PRO A 346 25.12 25.04 -14.79
N ASP A 347 26.03 24.06 -14.79
CA ASP A 347 26.45 23.27 -15.95
C ASP A 347 25.50 22.08 -16.26
N GLY A 348 24.42 21.92 -15.49
CA GLY A 348 23.46 20.82 -15.59
C GLY A 348 23.88 19.56 -14.84
N ALA A 349 25.04 19.52 -14.17
CA ALA A 349 25.50 18.33 -13.46
C ALA A 349 24.65 18.06 -12.19
N GLU A 350 24.08 16.84 -12.09
CA GLU A 350 23.34 16.40 -10.90
C GLU A 350 24.28 15.84 -9.82
N ARG A 351 24.08 16.26 -8.57
CA ARG A 351 24.74 15.70 -7.39
C ARG A 351 23.70 15.26 -6.34
N PRO A 352 23.67 13.97 -5.95
CA PRO A 352 22.78 13.51 -4.88
C PRO A 352 23.30 13.96 -3.51
N LEU A 353 22.40 14.44 -2.65
CA LEU A 353 22.76 14.99 -1.34
C LEU A 353 22.26 14.12 -0.18
N ALA A 354 20.97 13.77 -0.17
CA ALA A 354 20.39 13.02 0.94
C ALA A 354 19.14 12.23 0.52
N LEU A 355 18.84 11.15 1.26
CA LEU A 355 17.58 10.42 1.10
C LEU A 355 16.44 11.20 1.74
N LEU A 356 15.23 11.00 1.21
CA LEU A 356 14.01 11.64 1.70
C LEU A 356 12.92 10.59 1.97
N GLY A 357 11.95 10.93 2.81
CA GLY A 357 10.71 10.15 2.97
C GLY A 357 9.92 10.02 1.66
N SER A 358 8.79 9.32 1.70
CA SER A 358 7.88 9.22 0.54
C SER A 358 6.83 10.34 0.49
N ASN A 359 6.44 10.84 1.66
CA ASN A 359 5.39 11.86 1.80
C ASN A 359 6.03 13.08 2.46
N LEU A 360 6.28 14.09 1.63
CA LEU A 360 6.99 15.30 2.01
C LEU A 360 6.49 16.50 1.21
N SER A 361 6.61 17.68 1.79
CA SER A 361 6.41 18.93 1.07
C SER A 361 7.61 19.23 0.18
N ARG A 362 7.44 20.13 -0.79
CA ARG A 362 8.57 20.70 -1.52
C ARG A 362 9.61 21.31 -0.56
N PRO A 363 10.92 21.11 -0.80
CA PRO A 363 11.97 21.85 -0.12
C PRO A 363 11.88 23.35 -0.45
N ARG A 364 12.11 24.20 0.56
CA ARG A 364 12.16 25.66 0.43
C ARG A 364 13.45 26.19 1.03
N TYR A 365 14.19 27.00 0.27
CA TYR A 365 15.41 27.63 0.77
C TYR A 365 15.11 28.93 1.54
N SER A 366 15.91 29.19 2.56
CA SER A 366 15.93 30.45 3.31
C SER A 366 17.33 31.05 3.24
N SER A 367 17.46 32.21 2.60
CA SER A 367 18.71 32.98 2.57
C SER A 367 19.09 33.51 3.95
N THR A 368 18.12 33.79 4.83
CA THR A 368 18.35 34.30 6.19
C THR A 368 19.05 33.28 7.08
N THR A 369 18.69 32.00 6.94
CA THR A 369 19.23 30.91 7.79
C THR A 369 20.24 30.01 7.05
N ASP A 370 20.39 30.21 5.75
CA ASP A 370 21.18 29.40 4.81
C ASP A 370 20.84 27.90 4.87
N ARG A 371 19.53 27.59 4.85
CA ARG A 371 19.01 26.22 5.01
C ARG A 371 17.83 25.94 4.09
N LEU A 372 17.71 24.68 3.69
CA LEU A 372 16.50 24.12 3.09
C LEU A 372 15.57 23.58 4.16
N TYR A 373 14.26 23.79 4.02
CA TYR A 373 13.21 23.31 4.92
C TYR A 373 12.15 22.50 4.16
N TRP A 374 11.66 21.42 4.75
CA TRP A 374 10.50 20.65 4.26
C TRP A 374 9.79 19.93 5.41
N SER A 375 8.53 19.57 5.22
CA SER A 375 7.83 18.65 6.13
C SER A 375 7.94 17.22 5.63
N GLU A 376 7.96 16.24 6.53
CA GLU A 376 7.94 14.81 6.22
C GLU A 376 7.03 14.07 7.20
N VAL A 377 6.20 13.15 6.68
CA VAL A 377 5.36 12.32 7.54
C VAL A 377 6.14 11.15 8.12
N VAL A 378 6.12 11.04 9.45
CA VAL A 378 6.79 10.00 10.23
C VAL A 378 5.79 9.21 11.06
N SER A 379 5.92 7.89 11.06
CA SER A 379 5.02 6.99 11.78
C SER A 379 5.27 6.99 13.28
N ASP A 380 4.24 6.67 14.07
CA ASP A 380 4.40 6.28 15.47
C ASP A 380 5.25 5.02 15.61
N ALA A 381 6.02 4.98 16.70
CA ALA A 381 6.87 3.85 17.00
C ALA A 381 6.10 2.54 17.14
N ARG A 382 4.85 2.56 17.63
CA ARG A 382 4.05 1.36 17.86
C ARG A 382 2.75 1.35 17.05
N TRP A 383 2.06 2.48 16.92
CA TRP A 383 0.68 2.53 16.43
C TRP A 383 0.61 2.88 14.94
N PRO A 384 0.30 1.95 14.03
CA PRO A 384 0.33 2.24 12.59
C PRO A 384 -0.64 3.35 12.16
N LEU A 385 -1.75 3.53 12.87
CA LEU A 385 -2.76 4.58 12.61
C LEU A 385 -2.47 5.90 13.35
N ARG A 386 -1.29 6.03 13.97
CA ARG A 386 -0.79 7.30 14.48
C ARG A 386 0.49 7.70 13.74
N SER A 387 0.52 8.93 13.26
CA SER A 387 1.67 9.50 12.59
C SER A 387 1.68 11.02 12.76
N TRP A 388 2.80 11.64 12.42
CA TRP A 388 3.02 13.08 12.58
C TRP A 388 3.65 13.64 11.31
N SER A 389 3.42 14.92 11.04
CA SER A 389 4.16 15.66 10.04
C SER A 389 5.17 16.57 10.75
N VAL A 390 6.45 16.28 10.56
CA VAL A 390 7.55 16.96 11.24
C VAL A 390 8.35 17.81 10.26
N LEU A 391 8.89 18.92 10.74
CA LEU A 391 9.76 19.77 9.95
C LEU A 391 11.19 19.24 9.99
N ARG A 392 11.83 19.31 8.83
CA ARG A 392 13.24 19.01 8.64
C ARG A 392 13.96 20.19 8.03
N SER A 393 15.26 20.25 8.27
CA SER A 393 16.17 21.17 7.60
C SER A 393 17.41 20.47 7.07
N TYR A 394 18.06 21.11 6.10
CA TYR A 394 19.36 20.72 5.56
C TYR A 394 20.22 21.97 5.35
N ASP A 395 21.45 21.94 5.88
CA ASP A 395 22.41 23.05 5.89
C ASP A 395 23.54 22.89 4.86
N GLY A 396 23.37 22.04 3.84
CA GLY A 396 24.44 21.69 2.90
C GLY A 396 25.32 20.51 3.36
N THR A 397 25.27 20.13 4.64
CA THR A 397 26.06 19.03 5.18
C THR A 397 25.23 17.95 5.87
N ARG A 398 24.25 18.34 6.68
CA ARG A 398 23.49 17.44 7.56
C ARG A 398 22.00 17.74 7.50
N GLN A 399 21.21 16.67 7.55
CA GLN A 399 19.76 16.77 7.75
C GLN A 399 19.45 16.79 9.25
N ARG A 400 18.58 17.69 9.69
CA ARG A 400 18.07 17.77 11.07
C ARG A 400 16.55 17.70 11.09
N GLN A 401 15.99 17.06 12.11
CA GLN A 401 14.57 17.15 12.42
C GLN A 401 14.36 18.27 13.45
N LEU A 402 13.55 19.27 13.12
CA LEU A 402 13.33 20.46 13.94
C LEU A 402 12.19 20.24 14.93
N THR A 403 11.08 19.67 14.47
CA THR A 403 9.89 19.46 15.32
C THR A 403 9.63 17.99 15.61
N ARG A 404 8.86 17.69 16.66
CA ARG A 404 8.48 16.33 17.07
C ARG A 404 7.02 16.30 17.44
N ARG A 405 6.32 15.25 16.99
CA ARG A 405 4.90 15.01 17.29
C ARG A 405 3.96 16.16 16.85
N THR A 406 4.34 16.87 15.80
CA THR A 406 3.56 17.98 15.20
C THR A 406 2.72 17.50 14.03
N ARG A 407 1.90 18.40 13.46
CA ARG A 407 1.15 18.17 12.23
C ARG A 407 1.37 19.35 11.26
N TYR A 408 2.63 19.76 11.13
CA TYR A 408 3.03 20.91 10.33
C TYR A 408 3.37 20.50 8.90
N TYR A 409 2.81 21.20 7.93
CA TYR A 409 2.98 20.95 6.50
C TYR A 409 3.47 22.23 5.81
N HIS A 410 4.14 22.07 4.67
CA HIS A 410 4.56 23.15 3.77
C HIS A 410 5.25 24.33 4.48
N PRO A 411 6.44 24.12 5.09
CA PRO A 411 7.19 25.22 5.68
C PRO A 411 7.61 26.24 4.62
N VAL A 412 7.29 27.50 4.86
CA VAL A 412 7.66 28.63 4.02
C VAL A 412 8.47 29.64 4.85
N PRO A 413 9.76 29.82 4.54
CA PRO A 413 10.58 30.81 5.20
C PRO A 413 10.03 32.22 5.02
N GLU A 414 10.08 33.01 6.09
CA GLU A 414 9.81 34.43 6.01
C GLU A 414 11.03 35.17 5.42
N PRO A 415 10.81 36.13 4.50
CA PRO A 415 11.88 37.02 4.05
C PRO A 415 12.52 37.76 5.23
N ASP A 416 13.86 37.85 5.23
CA ASP A 416 14.65 38.69 6.15
C ASP A 416 14.52 38.39 7.67
N ALA A 417 13.77 37.35 8.06
CA ALA A 417 13.63 36.92 9.46
C ALA A 417 13.86 35.41 9.61
N PRO A 418 14.43 34.93 10.73
CA PRO A 418 14.60 33.49 11.00
C PRO A 418 13.27 32.87 11.48
N ARG A 419 12.20 33.02 10.70
CA ARG A 419 10.86 32.50 10.99
C ARG A 419 10.33 31.65 9.83
N LEU A 420 9.45 30.71 10.13
CA LEU A 420 8.80 29.83 9.15
C LEU A 420 7.28 29.90 9.35
N SER A 421 6.51 30.08 8.28
CA SER A 421 5.08 29.76 8.32
C SER A 421 4.85 28.30 7.90
N VAL A 422 3.85 27.65 8.47
CA VAL A 422 3.40 26.29 8.12
C VAL A 422 1.88 26.23 8.13
N THR A 423 1.32 25.25 7.44
CA THR A 423 -0.08 24.85 7.65
C THR A 423 -0.17 23.71 8.66
N GLU A 424 -1.23 23.69 9.45
CA GLU A 424 -1.48 22.64 10.43
C GLU A 424 -2.92 22.12 10.31
N TYR A 425 -3.05 20.79 10.36
CA TYR A 425 -4.33 20.11 10.54
C TYR A 425 -4.36 19.48 11.92
N PRO A 426 -5.00 20.06 12.93
CA PRO A 426 -5.18 19.42 14.23
C PRO A 426 -6.16 18.22 14.18
N VAL A 427 -6.19 17.43 15.25
CA VAL A 427 -6.98 16.18 15.32
C VAL A 427 -8.49 16.46 15.40
N ASP A 428 -8.87 17.67 15.83
CA ASP A 428 -10.27 18.12 15.90
C ASP A 428 -10.91 18.38 14.54
N GLY A 429 -10.12 18.39 13.45
CA GLY A 429 -10.57 18.65 12.09
C GLY A 429 -10.51 20.13 11.67
N SER A 430 -10.01 21.02 12.53
CA SER A 430 -9.73 22.42 12.17
C SER A 430 -8.55 22.53 11.20
N SER A 431 -8.37 23.71 10.62
CA SER A 431 -7.21 24.06 9.80
C SER A 431 -6.59 25.36 10.32
N ARG A 432 -5.26 25.43 10.38
CA ARG A 432 -4.53 26.60 10.92
C ARG A 432 -3.33 26.96 10.07
N VAL A 433 -2.93 28.22 10.16
CA VAL A 433 -1.59 28.69 9.79
C VAL A 433 -0.82 28.96 11.07
N VAL A 434 0.41 28.46 11.16
CA VAL A 434 1.26 28.63 12.35
C VAL A 434 2.57 29.28 11.94
N LEU A 435 2.99 30.29 12.68
CA LEU A 435 4.29 30.96 12.57
C LEU A 435 5.23 30.38 13.62
N LEU A 436 6.41 29.97 13.20
CA LEU A 436 7.42 29.28 14.00
C LEU A 436 8.76 30.01 13.97
N ASP A 437 9.54 29.83 15.02
CA ASP A 437 10.98 30.10 15.03
C ASP A 437 11.72 29.06 14.14
N ALA A 438 12.60 29.52 13.24
CA ALA A 438 13.25 28.66 12.24
C ALA A 438 14.42 27.82 12.79
N ASP A 439 14.95 28.14 13.97
CA ASP A 439 16.07 27.43 14.59
C ASP A 439 15.61 26.26 15.47
N GLY A 440 14.59 26.51 16.28
CA GLY A 440 14.03 25.55 17.24
C GLY A 440 12.70 24.92 16.81
N GLY A 441 11.96 25.53 15.88
CA GLY A 441 10.62 25.10 15.50
C GLY A 441 9.55 25.38 16.57
N GLY A 442 9.82 26.32 17.48
CA GLY A 442 8.87 26.75 18.51
C GLY A 442 7.78 27.64 17.92
N GLU A 443 6.54 27.48 18.38
CA GLU A 443 5.41 28.30 17.93
C GLU A 443 5.52 29.73 18.46
N LEU A 444 5.34 30.70 17.56
CA LEU A 444 5.33 32.14 17.85
C LEU A 444 3.92 32.72 17.81
N GLN A 445 3.11 32.30 16.83
CA GLN A 445 1.75 32.78 16.59
C GLN A 445 1.00 31.77 15.73
N HIS A 446 -0.34 31.75 15.79
CA HIS A 446 -1.17 31.03 14.83
C HIS A 446 -2.46 31.78 14.49
N TRP A 447 -3.07 31.39 13.37
CA TRP A 447 -4.38 31.83 12.89
C TRP A 447 -5.23 30.60 12.56
N THR A 448 -6.43 30.54 13.11
CA THR A 448 -7.38 29.44 12.86
C THR A 448 -8.31 29.83 11.71
N ALA A 449 -8.38 28.98 10.69
CA ALA A 449 -9.25 29.19 9.55
C ALA A 449 -10.73 29.02 9.93
N PRO A 450 -11.66 29.70 9.24
CA PRO A 450 -13.09 29.47 9.40
C PRO A 450 -13.50 28.01 9.16
N ASP A 451 -14.62 27.60 9.75
CA ASP A 451 -15.18 26.27 9.54
C ASP A 451 -15.45 26.00 8.05
N GLY A 452 -15.10 24.80 7.58
CA GLY A 452 -15.24 24.41 6.17
C GLY A 452 -14.11 24.90 5.26
N MET A 453 -13.14 25.66 5.78
CA MET A 453 -11.95 26.07 5.04
C MET A 453 -10.75 25.18 5.37
N GLN A 454 -10.19 24.52 4.35
CA GLN A 454 -8.96 23.73 4.46
C GLN A 454 -7.79 24.55 3.88
N VAL A 455 -6.95 25.11 4.75
CA VAL A 455 -5.75 25.86 4.34
C VAL A 455 -4.66 24.90 3.89
N VAL A 456 -3.99 25.17 2.77
CA VAL A 456 -3.08 24.20 2.13
C VAL A 456 -1.63 24.68 2.18
N GLU A 457 -1.32 25.81 1.54
CA GLU A 457 0.03 26.40 1.50
C GLU A 457 -0.02 27.89 1.83
N THR A 458 1.11 28.43 2.31
CA THR A 458 1.28 29.86 2.59
C THR A 458 2.32 30.52 1.69
N VAL A 459 2.35 31.85 1.69
CA VAL A 459 3.36 32.66 1.01
C VAL A 459 3.44 34.06 1.61
N TRP A 460 4.66 34.58 1.73
CA TRP A 460 4.92 35.97 2.14
C TRP A 460 5.03 36.87 0.91
N VAL A 461 4.29 37.98 0.89
CA VAL A 461 4.38 39.02 -0.14
C VAL A 461 4.40 40.37 0.55
N ASP A 462 5.47 41.15 0.35
CA ASP A 462 5.65 42.49 0.94
C ASP A 462 5.45 42.53 2.47
N GLY A 463 5.88 41.49 3.17
CA GLY A 463 5.76 41.36 4.64
C GLY A 463 4.39 40.89 5.15
N GLU A 464 3.40 40.72 4.27
CA GLU A 464 2.09 40.16 4.60
C GLU A 464 2.03 38.65 4.25
N LEU A 465 1.27 37.88 5.03
CA LEU A 465 1.13 36.44 4.85
C LEU A 465 -0.20 36.10 4.15
N TYR A 466 -0.12 35.32 3.08
CA TYR A 466 -1.25 34.82 2.30
C TYR A 466 -1.27 33.30 2.30
N ALA A 467 -2.43 32.71 2.01
CA ALA A 467 -2.58 31.26 1.90
C ALA A 467 -3.55 30.84 0.81
N SER A 468 -3.32 29.66 0.23
CA SER A 468 -4.34 28.95 -0.53
C SER A 468 -5.23 28.15 0.41
N ALA A 469 -6.53 28.12 0.14
CA ALA A 469 -7.47 27.30 0.88
C ALA A 469 -8.55 26.70 -0.01
N ILE A 470 -9.01 25.50 0.35
CA ILE A 470 -10.07 24.76 -0.31
C ILE A 470 -11.36 24.93 0.49
N THR A 471 -12.44 25.29 -0.19
CA THR A 471 -13.82 25.37 0.32
C THR A 471 -14.74 24.51 -0.55
N ARG A 472 -16.06 24.52 -0.29
CA ARG A 472 -17.03 23.79 -1.12
C ARG A 472 -17.09 24.31 -2.57
N GLU A 473 -16.74 25.57 -2.78
CA GLU A 473 -16.74 26.25 -4.09
C GLU A 473 -15.44 26.03 -4.88
N GLY A 474 -14.40 25.45 -4.26
CA GLY A 474 -13.11 25.17 -4.86
C GLY A 474 -11.93 25.79 -4.12
N THR A 475 -10.84 26.10 -4.82
CA THR A 475 -9.63 26.70 -4.23
C THR A 475 -9.61 28.22 -4.44
N GLY A 476 -9.27 28.96 -3.38
CA GLY A 476 -9.08 30.42 -3.41
C GLY A 476 -7.78 30.86 -2.72
N LEU A 477 -7.48 32.16 -2.79
CA LEU A 477 -6.35 32.80 -2.11
C LEU A 477 -6.85 33.81 -1.08
N TYR A 478 -6.28 33.78 0.12
CA TYR A 478 -6.75 34.52 1.28
C TYR A 478 -5.61 35.23 2.01
N ARG A 479 -5.89 36.40 2.59
CA ARG A 479 -4.97 37.05 3.55
C ARG A 479 -5.09 36.33 4.89
N VAL A 480 -3.97 35.92 5.50
CA VAL A 480 -4.01 35.05 6.70
C VAL A 480 -4.48 35.79 7.96
N SER A 481 -4.27 37.10 8.05
CA SER A 481 -4.62 37.88 9.24
C SER A 481 -6.14 37.89 9.55
N ASP A 482 -6.98 37.83 8.51
CA ASP A 482 -8.45 37.89 8.62
C ASP A 482 -9.19 36.85 7.76
N PHE A 483 -8.47 36.02 6.99
CA PHE A 483 -9.01 35.09 5.98
C PHE A 483 -9.93 35.77 4.96
N SER A 484 -9.71 37.05 4.65
CA SER A 484 -10.41 37.74 3.56
C SER A 484 -9.92 37.25 2.19
N PRO A 485 -10.83 37.01 1.23
CA PRO A 485 -10.44 36.52 -0.10
C PRO A 485 -9.76 37.62 -0.90
N VAL A 486 -8.59 37.29 -1.45
CA VAL A 486 -7.88 38.09 -2.46
C VAL A 486 -8.18 37.54 -3.86
N LEU A 487 -8.38 36.22 -3.96
CA LEU A 487 -8.95 35.55 -5.13
C LEU A 487 -10.07 34.61 -4.65
N PRO A 488 -11.33 34.85 -5.03
CA PRO A 488 -12.45 34.01 -4.63
C PRO A 488 -12.28 32.54 -5.05
N PRO A 489 -12.85 31.59 -4.30
CA PRO A 489 -12.71 30.17 -4.59
C PRO A 489 -13.40 29.78 -5.91
N ARG A 490 -12.72 28.94 -6.68
CA ARG A 490 -13.18 28.34 -7.94
C ARG A 490 -12.71 26.90 -8.06
N PRO A 491 -13.42 26.03 -8.81
CA PRO A 491 -13.05 24.62 -8.98
C PRO A 491 -11.87 24.46 -9.94
N VAL A 492 -10.74 25.07 -9.59
CA VAL A 492 -9.44 24.99 -10.25
C VAL A 492 -8.38 24.85 -9.18
N ASN A 493 -7.35 24.07 -9.45
CA ASN A 493 -6.29 23.85 -8.48
C ASN A 493 -5.38 25.08 -8.45
N ILE A 494 -5.13 25.60 -7.24
CA ILE A 494 -4.14 26.65 -6.99
C ILE A 494 -3.12 26.09 -6.01
N LYS A 495 -1.89 25.93 -6.49
CA LYS A 495 -0.82 25.23 -5.76
C LYS A 495 0.54 25.87 -6.01
N GLU A 496 1.54 25.42 -5.27
CA GLU A 496 2.93 25.81 -5.36
C GLU A 496 3.17 27.32 -5.15
N LEU A 497 2.50 27.95 -4.20
CA LEU A 497 2.61 29.40 -3.94
C LEU A 497 4.05 29.87 -3.63
N TRP A 498 4.47 30.98 -4.24
CA TRP A 498 5.75 31.67 -4.00
C TRP A 498 5.63 33.16 -4.36
N ALA A 499 6.68 33.94 -4.14
CA ALA A 499 6.63 35.39 -4.34
C ALA A 499 7.80 35.88 -5.20
N SER A 500 7.52 36.85 -6.07
CA SER A 500 8.55 37.57 -6.85
C SER A 500 8.05 38.96 -7.22
N ASP A 501 8.89 39.97 -7.02
CA ASP A 501 8.63 41.38 -7.35
C ASP A 501 7.28 41.91 -6.83
N GLY A 502 6.97 41.64 -5.56
CA GLY A 502 5.71 42.07 -4.92
C GLY A 502 4.45 41.37 -5.47
N ARG A 503 4.62 40.28 -6.24
CA ARG A 503 3.53 39.47 -6.78
C ARG A 503 3.47 38.12 -6.08
N LEU A 504 2.24 37.68 -5.83
CA LEU A 504 1.93 36.30 -5.45
C LEU A 504 1.93 35.45 -6.71
N MET A 505 2.84 34.50 -6.78
CA MET A 505 3.02 33.56 -7.89
C MET A 505 2.46 32.19 -7.50
N PHE A 506 1.80 31.51 -8.43
CA PHE A 506 1.20 30.20 -8.19
C PHE A 506 1.02 29.38 -9.47
N THR A 507 1.01 28.07 -9.32
CA THR A 507 0.64 27.13 -10.39
C THR A 507 -0.87 26.94 -10.39
N CYS A 508 -1.52 27.06 -11.56
CA CYS A 508 -2.95 26.84 -11.70
C CYS A 508 -3.30 26.09 -12.99
N ASP A 509 -4.36 25.30 -12.96
CA ASP A 509 -4.85 24.49 -14.08
C ASP A 509 -6.01 25.12 -14.87
N LEU A 510 -6.31 26.41 -14.64
CA LEU A 510 -7.38 27.15 -15.32
C LEU A 510 -7.31 27.06 -16.86
N SER A 511 -6.12 26.92 -17.44
CA SER A 511 -5.92 26.76 -18.89
C SER A 511 -6.12 25.34 -19.44
N GLY A 512 -6.51 24.38 -18.59
CA GLY A 512 -6.62 22.95 -18.91
C GLY A 512 -5.29 22.18 -18.78
N VAL A 513 -4.19 22.90 -18.54
CA VAL A 513 -2.90 22.39 -18.09
C VAL A 513 -2.35 23.31 -16.99
N ASN A 514 -1.41 22.81 -16.19
CA ASN A 514 -0.74 23.63 -15.18
C ASN A 514 0.14 24.71 -15.83
N GLU A 515 -0.11 25.96 -15.51
CA GLU A 515 0.69 27.11 -15.93
C GLU A 515 1.04 27.99 -14.71
N LEU A 516 2.02 28.89 -14.88
CA LEU A 516 2.37 29.90 -13.90
C LEU A 516 1.43 31.11 -14.03
N TYR A 517 0.87 31.54 -12.90
CA TYR A 517 0.04 32.72 -12.76
C TYR A 517 0.63 33.68 -11.72
N ALA A 518 0.32 34.96 -11.87
CA ALA A 518 0.73 36.02 -10.97
C ALA A 518 -0.45 36.90 -10.58
N LEU A 519 -0.50 37.29 -9.31
CA LEU A 519 -1.51 38.18 -8.74
C LEU A 519 -0.82 39.24 -7.88
N ARG A 520 -1.23 40.51 -8.03
CA ARG A 520 -0.90 41.56 -7.06
C ARG A 520 -2.04 41.65 -6.04
N PRO A 521 -1.82 41.37 -4.75
CA PRO A 521 -2.90 41.35 -3.75
C PRO A 521 -3.70 42.66 -3.67
N GLY A 522 -3.06 43.80 -3.95
CA GLY A 522 -3.71 45.12 -3.92
C GLY A 522 -4.60 45.46 -5.13
N SER A 523 -4.43 44.80 -6.29
CA SER A 523 -5.21 45.10 -7.51
C SER A 523 -6.21 44.01 -7.91
N GLY A 524 -6.07 42.78 -7.40
CA GLY A 524 -6.98 41.66 -7.65
C GLY A 524 -6.89 41.01 -9.04
N GLY A 525 -6.24 41.67 -10.01
CA GLY A 525 -6.04 41.13 -11.36
C GLY A 525 -5.03 39.97 -11.38
N VAL A 526 -5.40 38.88 -12.03
CA VAL A 526 -4.54 37.71 -12.24
C VAL A 526 -4.05 37.70 -13.69
N GLU A 527 -2.76 37.44 -13.90
CA GLU A 527 -2.15 37.22 -15.20
C GLU A 527 -1.59 35.81 -15.30
N ARG A 528 -1.84 35.12 -16.42
CA ARG A 528 -1.11 33.91 -16.80
C ARG A 528 0.22 34.32 -17.43
N LEU A 529 1.33 33.81 -16.92
CA LEU A 529 2.68 34.17 -17.37
C LEU A 529 3.26 33.19 -18.39
N THR A 530 2.84 31.92 -18.35
CA THR A 530 3.37 30.87 -19.22
C THR A 530 2.29 30.25 -20.10
N THR A 531 2.72 29.77 -21.26
CA THR A 531 1.95 28.91 -22.16
C THR A 531 2.85 27.77 -22.60
N THR A 532 2.79 26.66 -21.88
CA THR A 532 3.59 25.45 -22.10
C THR A 532 2.82 24.41 -22.92
N ARG A 533 3.55 23.53 -23.60
CA ARG A 533 2.94 22.52 -24.47
C ARG A 533 2.09 21.51 -23.70
N PHE A 534 2.57 20.98 -22.57
CA PHE A 534 1.90 19.92 -21.81
C PHE A 534 1.59 20.28 -20.35
N GLY A 535 1.80 21.54 -19.97
CA GLY A 535 1.81 21.95 -18.57
C GLY A 535 3.21 21.87 -17.95
N ALA A 536 3.39 22.66 -16.90
CA ALA A 536 4.59 22.69 -16.09
C ALA A 536 4.26 22.93 -14.61
N SER A 537 5.21 22.65 -13.74
CA SER A 537 5.10 22.85 -12.30
C SER A 537 6.44 23.23 -11.70
N ALA A 538 6.48 23.49 -10.39
CA ALA A 538 7.67 23.86 -9.64
C ALA A 538 8.45 25.02 -10.29
N PHE A 539 7.75 26.10 -10.62
CA PHE A 539 8.33 27.30 -11.22
C PHE A 539 9.23 28.04 -10.22
N GLU A 540 10.39 28.51 -10.69
CA GLU A 540 11.34 29.31 -9.92
C GLU A 540 12.02 30.32 -10.86
N ILE A 541 12.00 31.61 -10.51
CA ILE A 541 12.75 32.63 -11.25
C ILE A 541 14.14 32.79 -10.63
N VAL A 542 15.17 32.64 -11.47
CA VAL A 542 16.56 32.88 -11.07
C VAL A 542 17.21 33.78 -12.11
N ARG A 543 17.51 35.02 -11.71
CA ARG A 543 18.02 36.09 -12.60
C ARG A 543 17.06 36.27 -13.79
N ASP A 544 17.56 36.18 -15.02
CA ASP A 544 16.78 36.38 -16.25
C ASP A 544 16.16 35.09 -16.82
N THR A 545 16.11 34.01 -16.03
CA THR A 545 15.59 32.70 -16.46
C THR A 545 14.49 32.22 -15.53
N LEU A 546 13.38 31.75 -16.13
CA LEU A 546 12.36 30.97 -15.43
C LEU A 546 12.71 29.48 -15.57
N PHE A 547 13.00 28.85 -14.44
CA PHE A 547 13.15 27.40 -14.34
C PHE A 547 11.83 26.76 -13.94
N TYR A 548 11.55 25.58 -14.46
CA TYR A 548 10.35 24.82 -14.14
C TYR A 548 10.56 23.35 -14.44
N VAL A 549 9.63 22.52 -13.99
CA VAL A 549 9.56 21.11 -14.33
C VAL A 549 8.49 20.90 -15.37
N SER A 550 8.81 20.19 -16.46
CA SER A 550 7.83 19.76 -17.46
C SER A 550 7.92 18.27 -17.72
N LEU A 551 6.76 17.65 -17.95
CA LEU A 551 6.63 16.23 -18.19
C LEU A 551 6.92 15.89 -19.66
N GLN A 552 7.79 14.90 -19.85
CA GLN A 552 8.17 14.30 -21.14
C GLN A 552 8.08 12.77 -21.05
N SER A 553 8.26 12.08 -22.17
CA SER A 553 8.19 10.61 -22.22
C SER A 553 9.24 9.93 -21.31
N GLU A 554 10.38 10.58 -21.12
CA GLU A 554 11.52 10.16 -20.31
C GLU A 554 11.38 10.51 -18.83
N GLY A 555 10.44 11.38 -18.44
CA GLY A 555 10.38 11.90 -17.08
C GLY A 555 9.86 13.31 -16.95
N ARG A 556 9.68 13.76 -15.71
CA ARG A 556 9.56 15.18 -15.38
C ARG A 556 10.95 15.78 -15.32
N LEU A 557 11.30 16.65 -16.27
CA LEU A 557 12.65 17.22 -16.43
C LEU A 557 12.66 18.71 -16.08
N VAL A 558 13.80 19.20 -15.60
CA VAL A 558 14.01 20.63 -15.37
C VAL A 558 14.26 21.32 -16.71
N ARG A 559 13.47 22.35 -16.97
CA ARG A 559 13.52 23.19 -18.16
C ARG A 559 13.84 24.63 -17.77
N GLY A 560 14.31 25.40 -18.75
CA GLY A 560 14.53 26.84 -18.61
C GLY A 560 14.04 27.60 -19.84
N THR A 561 13.46 28.78 -19.60
CA THR A 561 13.10 29.78 -20.61
C THR A 561 13.56 31.16 -20.15
N ALA A 562 13.91 32.06 -21.08
CA ALA A 562 14.23 33.44 -20.72
C ALA A 562 12.97 34.19 -20.26
N LEU A 563 13.11 35.10 -19.30
CA LEU A 563 11.97 35.93 -18.85
C LEU A 563 11.42 36.83 -19.96
N SER A 564 12.26 37.24 -20.90
CA SER A 564 11.86 38.04 -22.07
C SER A 564 10.95 37.29 -23.05
N ASP A 565 10.90 35.96 -22.96
CA ASP A 565 10.04 35.12 -23.80
C ASP A 565 8.65 34.92 -23.19
N LEU A 566 8.44 35.31 -21.93
CA LEU A 566 7.12 35.27 -21.32
C LEU A 566 6.16 36.24 -22.02
N ARG A 567 4.88 35.84 -22.07
CA ARG A 567 3.80 36.61 -22.69
C ARG A 567 2.64 36.66 -21.69
N PRO A 568 2.67 37.61 -20.74
CA PRO A 568 1.62 37.74 -19.74
C PRO A 568 0.28 38.06 -20.38
N GLU A 569 -0.77 37.35 -19.96
CA GLU A 569 -2.14 37.55 -20.43
C GLU A 569 -3.11 37.59 -19.24
N PRO A 570 -4.12 38.48 -19.23
CA PRO A 570 -5.14 38.47 -18.19
C PRO A 570 -5.85 37.11 -18.09
N ALA A 571 -6.03 36.60 -16.88
CA ALA A 571 -6.69 35.33 -16.60
C ALA A 571 -8.15 35.54 -16.16
N ASP A 572 -9.09 34.89 -16.85
CA ASP A 572 -10.52 34.94 -16.52
C ASP A 572 -10.97 33.68 -15.76
N PHE A 573 -11.16 33.83 -14.44
CA PHE A 573 -11.63 32.77 -13.55
C PHE A 573 -13.16 32.53 -13.61
N SER A 574 -13.88 33.21 -14.51
CA SER A 574 -15.29 32.93 -14.79
C SER A 574 -15.48 31.81 -15.83
N VAL A 575 -14.44 31.51 -16.62
CA VAL A 575 -14.46 30.45 -17.64
C VAL A 575 -13.60 29.28 -17.17
N LEU A 576 -14.26 28.16 -16.85
CA LEU A 576 -13.58 26.96 -16.38
C LEU A 576 -13.07 26.09 -17.54
N PRO A 577 -11.94 25.39 -17.37
CA PRO A 577 -11.44 24.46 -18.36
C PRO A 577 -12.39 23.28 -18.56
N ARG A 578 -12.40 22.73 -19.79
CA ARG A 578 -13.08 21.48 -20.09
C ARG A 578 -12.09 20.32 -20.05
N TYR A 579 -12.40 19.32 -19.23
CA TYR A 579 -11.60 18.11 -19.13
C TYR A 579 -12.25 16.94 -19.87
N PRO A 580 -11.45 16.01 -20.42
CA PRO A 580 -12.00 14.86 -21.13
C PRO A 580 -12.99 14.07 -20.27
N PHE A 581 -14.12 13.70 -20.89
CA PHE A 581 -15.19 12.89 -20.31
C PHE A 581 -16.00 13.56 -19.18
N ALA A 582 -15.52 14.63 -18.57
CA ALA A 582 -16.07 15.12 -17.31
C ALA A 582 -17.54 15.54 -17.40
N GLU A 583 -17.92 16.24 -18.48
CA GLU A 583 -19.29 16.69 -18.68
C GLU A 583 -20.22 15.54 -19.10
N GLU A 584 -19.76 14.64 -19.95
CA GLU A 584 -20.50 13.45 -20.36
C GLU A 584 -20.76 12.52 -19.17
N LEU A 585 -19.77 12.35 -18.30
CA LEU A 585 -19.90 11.55 -17.09
C LEU A 585 -20.86 12.18 -16.08
N ALA A 586 -20.79 13.51 -15.88
CA ALA A 586 -21.72 14.23 -15.00
C ALA A 586 -23.16 14.16 -15.51
N ALA A 587 -23.38 14.32 -16.81
CA ALA A 587 -24.69 14.20 -17.45
C ALA A 587 -25.25 12.76 -17.37
N GLY A 588 -24.36 11.76 -17.33
CA GLY A 588 -24.71 10.35 -17.21
C GLY A 588 -25.12 9.88 -15.80
N GLU A 589 -24.98 10.70 -14.76
CA GLU A 589 -25.38 10.32 -13.40
C GLU A 589 -26.87 10.63 -13.16
N PRO A 590 -27.70 9.65 -12.72
CA PRO A 590 -29.15 9.86 -12.57
C PRO A 590 -29.54 10.91 -11.51
N ARG A 591 -28.66 11.18 -10.55
CA ARG A 591 -28.94 12.07 -9.42
C ARG A 591 -27.65 12.71 -8.91
N GLN A 592 -27.67 14.03 -8.78
CA GLN A 592 -26.62 14.81 -8.14
C GLN A 592 -26.83 14.89 -6.60
N PRO A 593 -25.76 14.99 -5.81
CA PRO A 593 -25.87 15.18 -4.36
C PRO A 593 -26.47 16.54 -4.01
N ASP A 594 -27.31 16.54 -2.98
CA ASP A 594 -27.79 17.75 -2.31
C ASP A 594 -27.04 17.90 -0.99
N TRP A 595 -25.97 18.70 -1.02
CA TRP A 595 -25.08 18.92 0.12
C TRP A 595 -25.68 19.83 1.21
N GLU A 596 -26.85 20.41 0.95
CA GLU A 596 -27.60 21.24 1.90
C GLU A 596 -28.81 20.49 2.50
N ALA A 597 -29.11 19.28 1.99
CA ALA A 597 -30.21 18.47 2.50
C ALA A 597 -30.03 18.15 3.99
N PRO A 598 -31.07 18.31 4.82
CA PRO A 598 -31.00 17.97 6.23
C PRO A 598 -30.82 16.45 6.41
N VAL A 599 -29.98 16.06 7.36
CA VAL A 599 -29.69 14.66 7.68
C VAL A 599 -30.14 14.36 9.11
N GLU A 600 -30.88 13.26 9.28
CA GLU A 600 -31.22 12.73 10.60
C GLU A 600 -29.99 12.10 11.24
N LEU A 601 -29.58 12.62 12.41
CA LEU A 601 -28.44 12.13 13.18
C LEU A 601 -28.90 11.60 14.54
N GLY A 602 -28.49 10.39 14.87
CA GLY A 602 -28.65 9.82 16.20
C GLY A 602 -27.71 10.47 17.22
N GLU A 603 -28.10 10.43 18.50
CA GLU A 603 -27.26 10.91 19.59
C GLU A 603 -25.98 10.08 19.77
N PRO A 604 -24.83 10.71 20.06
CA PRO A 604 -23.59 10.02 20.41
C PRO A 604 -23.74 9.03 21.58
N ARG A 605 -23.20 7.82 21.42
CA ARG A 605 -23.18 6.77 22.45
C ARG A 605 -21.78 6.21 22.65
N PRO A 606 -21.37 5.84 23.88
CA PRO A 606 -20.09 5.16 24.11
C PRO A 606 -19.97 3.84 23.32
N TYR A 607 -18.84 3.64 22.64
CA TYR A 607 -18.50 2.40 21.94
C TYR A 607 -17.43 1.63 22.74
N ASN A 608 -17.80 0.47 23.31
CA ASN A 608 -16.91 -0.33 24.15
C ASN A 608 -16.09 -1.33 23.32
N LYS A 609 -14.75 -1.26 23.38
CA LYS A 609 -13.85 -2.15 22.61
C LYS A 609 -14.03 -3.64 22.91
N LEU A 610 -14.16 -4.01 24.19
CA LEU A 610 -14.23 -5.41 24.62
C LEU A 610 -15.58 -6.04 24.30
N ALA A 611 -16.67 -5.28 24.44
CA ALA A 611 -18.01 -5.74 24.08
C ALA A 611 -18.14 -6.06 22.57
N HIS A 612 -17.26 -5.49 21.74
CA HIS A 612 -17.25 -5.68 20.29
C HIS A 612 -16.03 -6.49 19.81
N LEU A 613 -15.37 -7.25 20.68
CA LEU A 613 -14.13 -7.97 20.34
C LEU A 613 -14.36 -9.09 19.31
N PHE A 614 -15.49 -9.79 19.42
CA PHE A 614 -15.84 -10.93 18.56
C PHE A 614 -17.05 -10.59 17.69
N ARG A 615 -16.80 -10.03 16.51
CA ARG A 615 -17.82 -9.86 15.46
C ARG A 615 -17.62 -10.94 14.41
N VAL A 616 -18.46 -11.97 14.45
CA VAL A 616 -18.49 -13.03 13.42
C VAL A 616 -19.00 -12.41 12.13
N HIS A 617 -18.22 -12.52 11.06
CA HIS A 617 -18.58 -12.00 9.74
C HIS A 617 -18.72 -13.08 8.68
N SER A 618 -18.10 -14.23 8.89
CA SER A 618 -18.06 -15.31 7.92
C SER A 618 -17.94 -16.65 8.60
N TRP A 619 -18.45 -17.67 7.93
CA TRP A 619 -18.30 -19.06 8.32
C TRP A 619 -18.25 -19.90 7.06
N LEU A 620 -17.75 -21.13 7.15
CA LEU A 620 -17.71 -22.10 6.06
C LEU A 620 -18.19 -23.45 6.58
N PRO A 621 -19.02 -24.20 5.83
CA PRO A 621 -19.46 -25.54 6.18
C PRO A 621 -18.40 -26.62 5.85
N VAL A 622 -17.12 -26.24 5.94
CA VAL A 622 -15.96 -27.11 5.79
C VAL A 622 -14.90 -26.69 6.80
N TYR A 623 -14.13 -27.66 7.30
CA TYR A 623 -12.92 -27.35 8.03
C TYR A 623 -11.83 -26.90 7.08
N PHE A 624 -11.11 -25.86 7.46
CA PHE A 624 -9.89 -25.46 6.78
C PHE A 624 -8.94 -24.81 7.79
N LYS A 625 -7.69 -25.31 7.87
CA LYS A 625 -6.65 -24.71 8.72
C LYS A 625 -5.87 -23.65 7.94
N PHE A 626 -6.23 -22.38 8.12
CA PHE A 626 -5.59 -21.29 7.36
C PHE A 626 -4.19 -20.90 7.87
N ASP A 627 -3.80 -21.33 9.07
CA ASP A 627 -2.50 -20.99 9.67
C ASP A 627 -1.33 -21.78 9.05
N SER A 628 -1.59 -22.92 8.38
CA SER A 628 -0.58 -23.80 7.76
C SER A 628 -0.17 -23.41 6.33
N VAL A 629 -0.66 -22.27 5.81
CA VAL A 629 -0.54 -21.87 4.40
C VAL A 629 0.72 -21.04 4.09
N GLU A 630 1.64 -20.85 5.04
CA GLU A 630 2.94 -20.17 4.78
C GLU A 630 3.79 -20.89 3.72
N ASP A 631 3.54 -22.18 3.45
CA ASP A 631 4.33 -23.00 2.50
C ASP A 631 3.69 -23.19 1.10
N LEU A 632 2.57 -22.52 0.77
CA LEU A 632 1.92 -22.44 -0.57
C LEU A 632 2.17 -23.62 -1.53
N SER A 633 1.91 -24.86 -1.09
CA SER A 633 1.86 -26.01 -1.99
C SER A 633 0.41 -26.42 -2.20
N LEU A 634 0.01 -26.71 -3.44
CA LEU A 634 -1.33 -27.24 -3.74
C LEU A 634 -1.60 -28.56 -2.98
N ALA A 635 -0.54 -29.28 -2.61
CA ALA A 635 -0.58 -30.51 -1.84
C ALA A 635 -0.94 -30.29 -0.35
N SER A 636 -0.50 -29.21 0.29
CA SER A 636 -0.87 -28.90 1.68
C SER A 636 -2.31 -28.40 1.81
N ILE A 637 -2.78 -27.62 0.84
CA ILE A 637 -4.16 -27.10 0.79
C ILE A 637 -5.21 -28.23 0.68
N MET A 638 -4.87 -29.32 -0.02
CA MET A 638 -5.76 -30.49 -0.12
C MET A 638 -5.68 -31.43 1.10
N GLN A 639 -4.61 -31.37 1.90
CA GLN A 639 -4.46 -32.16 3.13
C GLN A 639 -5.20 -31.54 4.33
N ASP A 640 -5.40 -30.22 4.34
CA ASP A 640 -5.97 -29.48 5.48
C ASP A 640 -7.48 -29.17 5.38
N ALA A 641 -8.15 -29.61 4.30
CA ALA A 641 -9.59 -29.44 4.11
C ALA A 641 -10.35 -30.73 4.46
N GLY A 642 -11.42 -30.63 5.25
CA GLY A 642 -12.19 -31.82 5.66
C GLY A 642 -13.61 -31.52 6.11
N LEU A 643 -14.34 -32.58 6.47
CA LEU A 643 -15.71 -32.47 6.98
C LEU A 643 -15.70 -31.72 8.31
N GLY A 644 -16.39 -30.58 8.37
CA GLY A 644 -16.31 -29.73 9.55
C GLY A 644 -16.89 -28.35 9.32
N ALA A 645 -16.52 -27.39 10.17
CA ALA A 645 -16.93 -26.00 10.03
C ALA A 645 -15.81 -25.07 10.48
N THR A 646 -15.74 -23.89 9.86
CA THR A 646 -14.81 -22.82 10.22
C THR A 646 -15.57 -21.51 10.39
N VAL A 647 -15.27 -20.74 11.43
CA VAL A 647 -15.87 -19.43 11.72
C VAL A 647 -14.77 -18.38 11.79
N PHE A 648 -15.01 -17.23 11.16
CA PHE A 648 -14.11 -16.08 11.18
C PHE A 648 -14.77 -14.92 11.89
N PHE A 649 -13.98 -14.25 12.72
CA PHE A 649 -14.41 -13.06 13.43
C PHE A 649 -13.34 -11.98 13.38
N GLN A 650 -13.78 -10.74 13.33
CA GLN A 650 -12.92 -9.58 13.39
C GLN A 650 -13.73 -8.36 13.85
N ASN A 651 -13.21 -7.60 14.81
CA ASN A 651 -13.90 -6.43 15.31
C ASN A 651 -13.92 -5.26 14.31
N THR A 652 -14.89 -4.36 14.47
CA THR A 652 -15.05 -3.21 13.57
C THR A 652 -13.85 -2.26 13.60
N LEU A 653 -13.11 -2.17 14.71
CA LEU A 653 -11.92 -1.32 14.82
C LEU A 653 -10.66 -1.96 14.20
N GLY A 654 -10.75 -3.14 13.59
CA GLY A 654 -9.60 -3.80 12.94
C GLY A 654 -8.46 -4.22 13.88
N THR A 655 -8.70 -4.25 15.19
CA THR A 655 -7.70 -4.50 16.23
C THR A 655 -7.72 -5.91 16.81
N ALA A 656 -8.79 -6.68 16.55
CA ALA A 656 -8.92 -8.07 17.00
C ALA A 656 -9.49 -8.92 15.87
N TRP A 657 -8.85 -10.04 15.56
CA TRP A 657 -9.33 -10.98 14.55
C TRP A 657 -8.88 -12.40 14.85
N GLY A 658 -9.53 -13.37 14.23
CA GLY A 658 -9.20 -14.77 14.43
C GLY A 658 -10.20 -15.71 13.78
N GLN A 659 -9.95 -17.00 13.96
CA GLN A 659 -10.80 -18.06 13.47
C GLN A 659 -10.95 -19.18 14.49
N ALA A 660 -12.02 -19.94 14.35
CA ALA A 660 -12.22 -21.20 15.05
C ALA A 660 -12.73 -22.25 14.06
N GLY A 661 -12.09 -23.41 14.01
CA GLY A 661 -12.41 -24.51 13.12
C GLY A 661 -12.59 -25.81 13.89
N TYR A 662 -13.52 -26.63 13.42
CA TYR A 662 -13.76 -27.99 13.88
C TYR A 662 -13.70 -28.95 12.70
N LEU A 663 -12.97 -30.05 12.85
CA LEU A 663 -12.79 -31.11 11.86
C LEU A 663 -13.26 -32.44 12.45
N ALA A 664 -14.00 -33.21 11.67
CA ALA A 664 -14.26 -34.62 11.90
C ALA A 664 -13.63 -35.40 10.74
N ALA A 665 -12.65 -36.25 11.04
CA ALA A 665 -11.94 -37.06 10.06
C ALA A 665 -12.04 -38.54 10.41
N PRO A 666 -12.15 -39.45 9.42
CA PRO A 666 -12.11 -40.89 9.67
C PRO A 666 -10.72 -41.29 10.22
N SER A 667 -10.70 -42.20 11.19
CA SER A 667 -9.52 -42.82 11.78
C SER A 667 -9.71 -44.33 11.92
N GLU A 668 -8.64 -45.08 12.22
CA GLU A 668 -8.70 -46.53 12.44
C GLU A 668 -9.68 -46.94 13.56
N GLU A 669 -9.92 -46.04 14.52
CA GLU A 669 -10.81 -46.24 15.67
C GLU A 669 -12.21 -45.59 15.50
N GLY A 670 -12.54 -45.07 14.31
CA GLY A 670 -13.83 -44.44 14.01
C GLY A 670 -13.71 -43.00 13.49
N TRP A 671 -14.28 -42.04 14.21
CA TRP A 671 -14.17 -40.61 13.86
C TRP A 671 -13.26 -39.91 14.88
N ARG A 672 -12.20 -39.27 14.39
CA ARG A 672 -11.36 -38.37 15.19
C ARG A 672 -11.86 -36.94 15.01
N HIS A 673 -12.06 -36.28 16.13
CA HIS A 673 -12.51 -34.89 16.19
C HIS A 673 -11.37 -33.99 16.60
N SER A 674 -11.11 -32.95 15.81
CA SER A 674 -10.10 -31.96 16.12
C SER A 674 -10.66 -30.55 16.04
N ALA A 675 -10.10 -29.65 16.84
CA ALA A 675 -10.43 -28.24 16.86
C ALA A 675 -9.17 -27.40 16.70
N HIS A 676 -9.32 -26.26 16.05
CA HIS A 676 -8.28 -25.26 15.86
C HIS A 676 -8.86 -23.89 16.16
N ALA A 677 -8.13 -23.03 16.85
CA ALA A 677 -8.50 -21.64 17.02
C ALA A 677 -7.25 -20.75 16.97
N SER A 678 -7.37 -19.59 16.34
CA SER A 678 -6.34 -18.56 16.36
C SER A 678 -6.97 -17.20 16.65
N PHE A 679 -6.22 -16.35 17.34
CA PHE A 679 -6.66 -15.04 17.79
C PHE A 679 -5.48 -14.07 17.80
N THR A 680 -5.64 -12.92 17.15
CA THR A 680 -4.68 -11.82 17.20
C THR A 680 -5.35 -10.57 17.77
N TYR A 681 -4.68 -9.91 18.70
CA TYR A 681 -5.09 -8.64 19.28
C TYR A 681 -3.97 -7.61 19.26
N THR A 682 -4.17 -6.53 18.50
CA THR A 682 -3.21 -5.43 18.33
C THR A 682 -3.57 -4.19 19.14
N GLY A 683 -4.73 -4.20 19.83
CA GLY A 683 -5.24 -3.05 20.61
C GLY A 683 -4.52 -2.79 21.95
N LEU A 684 -3.54 -3.62 22.33
CA LEU A 684 -2.65 -3.40 23.47
C LEU A 684 -1.26 -2.92 23.00
N TYR A 685 -0.45 -2.41 23.93
CA TYR A 685 0.88 -1.94 23.57
C TYR A 685 1.76 -3.05 22.97
N PRO A 686 1.83 -4.29 23.50
CA PRO A 686 2.29 -5.42 22.71
C PRO A 686 1.18 -5.95 21.80
N VAL A 687 1.54 -6.51 20.65
CA VAL A 687 0.65 -7.39 19.89
C VAL A 687 0.62 -8.74 20.60
N ILE A 688 -0.56 -9.35 20.67
CA ILE A 688 -0.77 -10.69 21.23
C ILE A 688 -1.35 -11.56 20.11
N GLU A 689 -0.69 -12.66 19.83
CA GLU A 689 -1.16 -13.76 18.99
C GLU A 689 -1.33 -14.97 19.90
N ALA A 690 -2.46 -15.66 19.79
CA ALA A 690 -2.73 -16.88 20.53
C ALA A 690 -3.32 -17.93 19.59
N GLY A 691 -2.95 -19.19 19.80
CA GLY A 691 -3.51 -20.30 19.05
C GLY A 691 -3.69 -21.54 19.90
N LEU A 692 -4.64 -22.39 19.49
CA LEU A 692 -5.00 -23.64 20.14
C LEU A 692 -5.27 -24.69 19.07
N ASP A 693 -4.62 -25.84 19.19
CA ASP A 693 -4.90 -27.05 18.41
C ASP A 693 -5.27 -28.18 19.38
N ALA A 694 -6.36 -28.88 19.10
CA ALA A 694 -6.85 -29.98 19.93
C ALA A 694 -7.30 -31.17 19.06
N GLY A 695 -7.05 -32.40 19.50
CA GLY A 695 -7.62 -33.63 18.95
C GLY A 695 -7.11 -34.10 17.58
N GLY A 696 -6.12 -33.43 16.97
CA GLY A 696 -5.55 -33.83 15.67
C GLY A 696 -4.77 -35.16 15.72
N ARG A 697 -4.23 -35.51 16.88
CA ARG A 697 -3.56 -36.79 17.17
C ARG A 697 -3.77 -37.18 18.63
N ASP A 698 -3.26 -38.33 19.04
CA ASP A 698 -3.10 -38.64 20.46
C ASP A 698 -1.94 -37.84 21.07
N ALA A 699 -2.08 -37.47 22.34
CA ALA A 699 -0.99 -36.93 23.13
C ALA A 699 0.12 -37.97 23.24
N TRP A 700 1.37 -37.54 23.13
CA TRP A 700 2.52 -38.42 23.12
C TRP A 700 3.21 -38.47 24.48
N LEU A 701 3.71 -39.65 24.83
CA LEU A 701 4.73 -39.85 25.86
C LEU A 701 6.07 -40.02 25.15
N TYR A 702 6.98 -39.05 25.31
CA TYR A 702 8.31 -39.09 24.71
C TYR A 702 9.29 -39.83 25.63
N SER A 703 10.04 -40.77 25.05
CA SER A 703 11.07 -41.55 25.71
C SER A 703 12.36 -41.65 24.90
N VAL A 704 13.46 -41.98 25.58
CA VAL A 704 14.79 -42.11 24.98
C VAL A 704 15.10 -43.58 24.79
N LYS A 705 15.12 -44.03 23.54
CA LYS A 705 15.61 -45.37 23.20
C LYS A 705 17.10 -45.31 22.92
N LYS A 706 17.90 -46.09 23.66
CA LYS A 706 19.33 -46.28 23.43
C LYS A 706 19.56 -47.66 22.81
N GLU A 707 20.09 -47.67 21.60
CA GLU A 707 20.65 -48.84 20.89
C GLU A 707 22.18 -48.69 20.85
N GLU A 708 22.93 -49.78 20.62
CA GLU A 708 24.41 -49.84 20.80
C GLU A 708 25.16 -48.63 20.19
N ASP A 709 24.75 -48.15 19.02
CA ASP A 709 25.34 -46.98 18.34
C ASP A 709 24.37 -45.79 18.12
N ARG A 710 23.15 -45.83 18.67
CA ARG A 710 22.12 -44.82 18.34
C ARG A 710 21.24 -44.45 19.54
N ILE A 711 21.15 -43.15 19.80
CA ILE A 711 20.16 -42.58 20.72
C ILE A 711 19.05 -41.95 19.89
N SER A 712 17.82 -42.45 20.04
CA SER A 712 16.65 -41.97 19.31
C SER A 712 15.52 -41.56 20.25
N LEU A 713 14.85 -40.47 19.90
CA LEU A 713 13.63 -40.05 20.57
C LEU A 713 12.49 -40.88 19.99
N VAL A 714 11.79 -41.61 20.84
CA VAL A 714 10.60 -42.39 20.47
C VAL A 714 9.39 -41.82 21.20
N HIS A 715 8.20 -42.12 20.69
CA HIS A 715 6.96 -41.64 21.27
C HIS A 715 5.90 -42.73 21.26
N GLU A 716 5.08 -42.77 22.31
CA GLU A 716 3.93 -43.65 22.42
C GLU A 716 2.64 -42.83 22.58
N GLY A 717 1.56 -43.27 21.95
CA GLY A 717 0.25 -42.65 22.07
C GLY A 717 -0.37 -42.94 23.44
N ARG A 718 -0.86 -41.90 24.12
CA ARG A 718 -1.42 -42.03 25.49
C ARG A 718 -2.93 -42.30 25.52
N GLY A 719 -3.58 -42.51 24.37
CA GLY A 719 -5.04 -42.72 24.27
C GLY A 719 -5.89 -41.51 24.71
N VAL A 720 -5.28 -40.33 24.86
CA VAL A 720 -5.97 -39.07 25.15
C VAL A 720 -5.70 -38.06 24.02
N PRO A 721 -6.68 -37.23 23.63
CA PRO A 721 -6.49 -36.25 22.55
C PRO A 721 -5.35 -35.27 22.84
N SER A 722 -4.51 -34.98 21.85
CA SER A 722 -3.46 -33.97 21.96
C SER A 722 -4.07 -32.57 22.09
N VAL A 723 -3.54 -31.74 22.97
CA VAL A 723 -3.89 -30.33 23.12
C VAL A 723 -2.60 -29.52 23.16
N SER A 724 -2.47 -28.55 22.28
CA SER A 724 -1.34 -27.65 22.19
C SER A 724 -1.81 -26.21 22.03
N GLY A 725 -1.35 -25.32 22.89
CA GLY A 725 -1.63 -23.89 22.82
C GLY A 725 -0.34 -23.09 22.74
N HIS A 726 -0.40 -21.93 22.10
CA HIS A 726 0.69 -20.97 22.10
C HIS A 726 0.20 -19.54 22.33
N ILE A 727 1.05 -18.74 22.94
CA ILE A 727 0.91 -17.29 23.03
C ILE A 727 2.21 -16.68 22.55
N ARG A 728 2.12 -15.86 21.51
CA ARG A 728 3.21 -15.05 21.01
C ARG A 728 2.89 -13.58 21.27
N THR A 729 3.86 -12.85 21.78
CA THR A 729 3.74 -11.43 22.02
C THR A 729 4.95 -10.70 21.46
N TYR A 730 4.73 -9.56 20.81
CA TYR A 730 5.80 -8.78 20.23
C TYR A 730 5.47 -7.29 20.18
N ILE A 731 6.51 -6.47 20.13
CA ILE A 731 6.38 -5.01 19.98
C ILE A 731 7.05 -4.62 18.67
N PRO A 732 6.30 -4.29 17.61
CA PRO A 732 6.88 -3.96 16.31
C PRO A 732 7.34 -2.49 16.29
N TRP A 733 8.43 -2.14 16.98
CA TRP A 733 8.88 -0.75 16.98
C TRP A 733 9.38 -0.31 15.61
N ASN A 734 8.79 0.77 15.10
CA ASN A 734 9.11 1.41 13.83
C ASN A 734 9.77 2.78 14.07
N PHE A 735 11.02 2.93 13.64
CA PHE A 735 11.78 4.19 13.72
C PHE A 735 12.13 4.72 12.32
N SER A 736 11.36 4.32 11.32
CA SER A 736 11.59 4.69 9.91
C SER A 736 11.45 6.20 9.73
N SER A 737 12.41 6.81 9.06
CA SER A 737 12.57 8.26 8.98
C SER A 737 13.64 8.63 7.95
N GLY A 738 13.43 9.70 7.17
CA GLY A 738 14.43 10.26 6.25
C GLY A 738 14.81 9.29 5.13
N GLY A 739 13.82 8.58 4.57
CA GLY A 739 14.01 7.59 3.51
C GLY A 739 14.58 6.24 3.95
N TRP A 740 14.89 6.07 5.25
CA TRP A 740 15.34 4.81 5.82
C TRP A 740 14.21 4.06 6.51
N LEU A 741 14.11 2.77 6.25
CA LEU A 741 13.30 1.83 7.01
C LEU A 741 14.12 1.34 8.21
N ARG A 742 13.58 1.50 9.43
CA ARG A 742 14.28 1.15 10.68
C ARG A 742 13.29 0.56 11.67
N GLY A 743 13.69 -0.48 12.39
CA GLY A 743 12.85 -1.04 13.42
C GLY A 743 13.55 -2.00 14.36
N VAL A 744 12.91 -2.23 15.51
CA VAL A 744 13.33 -3.19 16.53
C VAL A 744 12.11 -3.98 16.97
N ILE A 745 12.20 -5.31 16.97
CA ILE A 745 11.07 -6.20 17.24
C ILE A 745 11.48 -7.23 18.30
N PRO A 746 11.31 -6.93 19.60
CA PRO A 746 11.35 -7.95 20.63
C PRO A 746 10.11 -8.86 20.50
N THR A 747 10.34 -10.16 20.60
CA THR A 747 9.32 -11.20 20.53
C THR A 747 9.51 -12.21 21.66
N ALA A 748 8.41 -12.61 22.30
CA ALA A 748 8.36 -13.72 23.23
C ALA A 748 7.27 -14.70 22.80
N THR A 749 7.56 -15.99 22.82
CA THR A 749 6.61 -17.05 22.47
C THR A 749 6.62 -18.11 23.58
N PHE A 750 5.44 -18.46 24.06
CA PHE A 750 5.22 -19.56 24.98
C PHE A 750 4.35 -20.61 24.30
N VAL A 751 4.78 -21.88 24.36
CA VAL A 751 4.03 -23.03 23.83
C VAL A 751 3.83 -24.03 24.96
N LEU A 752 2.61 -24.50 25.13
CA LEU A 752 2.23 -25.53 26.09
C LEU A 752 1.53 -26.67 25.35
N SER A 753 1.91 -27.90 25.64
CA SER A 753 1.20 -29.09 25.16
C SER A 753 0.98 -30.09 26.28
N ASN A 754 -0.02 -30.95 26.11
CA ASN A 754 -0.27 -32.08 27.02
C ASN A 754 0.57 -33.33 26.70
N ASP A 755 1.52 -33.24 25.76
CA ASP A 755 2.56 -34.24 25.58
C ASP A 755 3.46 -34.27 26.82
N LEU A 756 3.95 -35.46 27.18
CA LEU A 756 4.78 -35.69 28.36
C LEU A 756 6.15 -36.23 27.99
N ASP A 757 7.13 -35.98 28.85
CA ASP A 757 8.36 -36.79 28.88
C ASP A 757 8.23 -38.00 29.81
N GLU A 758 9.26 -38.85 29.87
CA GLU A 758 9.35 -40.02 30.76
C GLU A 758 9.13 -39.69 32.25
N SER A 759 9.36 -38.45 32.68
CA SER A 759 9.13 -38.01 34.06
C SER A 759 7.67 -37.64 34.34
N GLY A 760 6.81 -37.67 33.32
CA GLY A 760 5.43 -37.22 33.39
C GLY A 760 5.30 -35.70 33.33
N ALA A 761 6.36 -34.96 32.98
CA ALA A 761 6.33 -33.50 32.87
C ALA A 761 5.82 -33.06 31.50
N SER A 762 4.96 -32.03 31.48
CA SER A 762 4.41 -31.51 30.22
C SER A 762 5.44 -30.78 29.36
N MET A 763 5.32 -30.96 28.05
CA MET A 763 6.16 -30.33 27.04
C MET A 763 5.78 -28.86 26.88
N GLN A 764 6.58 -28.00 27.54
CA GLN A 764 6.47 -26.55 27.51
C GLN A 764 7.71 -25.94 26.87
N ARG A 765 7.56 -24.90 26.05
CA ARG A 765 8.65 -24.17 25.40
C ARG A 765 8.50 -22.66 25.59
N ILE A 766 9.59 -22.00 25.92
CA ILE A 766 9.73 -20.54 25.88
C ILE A 766 10.76 -20.20 24.80
N ALA A 767 10.44 -19.25 23.94
CA ALA A 767 11.36 -18.68 22.97
C ALA A 767 11.33 -17.15 23.03
N LEU A 768 12.51 -16.53 22.99
CA LEU A 768 12.70 -15.09 22.96
C LEU A 768 13.52 -14.74 21.72
N SER A 769 13.16 -13.67 21.02
CA SER A 769 14.01 -13.11 19.97
C SER A 769 13.98 -11.58 19.95
N LEU A 770 15.05 -11.00 19.42
CA LEU A 770 15.18 -9.57 19.19
C LEU A 770 15.70 -9.37 17.77
N ARG A 771 14.89 -8.75 16.92
CA ARG A 771 15.26 -8.36 15.56
C ARG A 771 15.48 -6.85 15.48
N GLY A 772 16.53 -6.42 14.79
CA GLY A 772 16.77 -5.01 14.46
C GLY A 772 17.16 -4.86 12.99
N TYR A 773 16.75 -3.77 12.34
CA TYR A 773 17.11 -3.53 10.93
C TYR A 773 17.22 -2.04 10.58
N VAL A 774 18.04 -1.75 9.58
CA VAL A 774 18.09 -0.48 8.86
C VAL A 774 18.32 -0.74 7.37
N MET A 775 17.44 -0.26 6.51
CA MET A 775 17.57 -0.44 5.06
C MET A 775 16.93 0.69 4.27
N GLN A 776 17.38 0.89 3.04
CA GLN A 776 16.72 1.80 2.10
C GLN A 776 15.41 1.21 1.62
N ARG A 777 14.48 2.07 1.18
CA ARG A 777 13.28 1.63 0.45
C ARG A 777 13.67 0.98 -0.89
N THR A 778 12.94 -0.04 -1.29
CA THR A 778 13.13 -0.74 -2.57
C THR A 778 12.20 -0.15 -3.64
N PRO A 779 12.73 0.45 -4.73
CA PRO A 779 11.92 0.91 -5.86
C PRO A 779 11.31 -0.25 -6.66
N ALA A 780 10.21 -0.02 -7.36
CA ALA A 780 9.42 -1.06 -8.05
C ALA A 780 10.19 -1.89 -9.10
N SER A 781 11.24 -1.36 -9.72
CA SER A 781 12.05 -2.12 -10.69
C SER A 781 13.18 -2.95 -10.06
N ARG A 782 13.30 -2.95 -8.72
CA ARG A 782 14.35 -3.67 -7.97
C ARG A 782 13.73 -4.72 -7.06
N VAL A 783 14.45 -5.82 -6.88
CA VAL A 783 14.03 -6.90 -5.98
C VAL A 783 14.54 -6.67 -4.55
N TYR A 784 15.76 -6.15 -4.40
CA TYR A 784 16.37 -5.86 -3.09
C TYR A 784 16.65 -4.37 -2.88
N PRO A 785 16.67 -3.89 -1.62
CA PRO A 785 17.22 -2.58 -1.26
C PRO A 785 18.63 -2.38 -1.83
N ARG A 786 19.05 -1.13 -2.10
CA ARG A 786 20.46 -0.91 -2.52
C ARG A 786 21.42 -1.15 -1.38
N LEU A 787 21.03 -0.68 -0.19
CA LEU A 787 21.80 -0.78 1.03
C LEU A 787 20.86 -1.13 2.17
N GLY A 788 21.26 -2.09 2.98
CA GLY A 788 20.57 -2.43 4.21
C GLY A 788 21.29 -3.50 4.99
N ILE A 789 21.07 -3.51 6.30
CA ILE A 789 21.56 -4.54 7.19
C ILE A 789 20.51 -4.79 8.27
N GLY A 790 20.39 -6.04 8.68
CA GLY A 790 19.58 -6.43 9.82
C GLY A 790 20.21 -7.59 10.57
N ALA A 791 19.79 -7.71 11.82
CA ALA A 791 20.24 -8.73 12.74
C ALA A 791 19.04 -9.29 13.52
N GLU A 792 19.09 -10.56 13.86
CA GLU A 792 18.18 -11.19 14.82
C GLU A 792 18.96 -12.13 15.72
N ALA A 793 18.72 -12.03 17.03
CA ALA A 793 19.22 -13.01 17.99
C ALA A 793 18.03 -13.67 18.66
N GLY A 794 18.09 -14.99 18.83
CA GLY A 794 17.03 -15.74 19.48
C GLY A 794 17.57 -16.81 20.41
N TRP A 795 16.76 -17.15 21.41
CA TRP A 795 17.01 -18.19 22.40
C TRP A 795 15.71 -18.94 22.68
N ALA A 796 15.76 -20.26 22.81
CA ALA A 796 14.63 -21.03 23.29
C ALA A 796 15.06 -22.17 24.20
N ARG A 797 14.11 -22.57 25.04
CA ARG A 797 14.26 -23.63 26.02
C ARG A 797 12.91 -24.31 26.25
N ARG A 798 12.93 -25.64 26.31
CA ARG A 798 11.88 -26.44 26.93
C ARG A 798 12.09 -26.65 28.43
N ARG A 799 10.99 -26.92 29.15
CA ARG A 799 11.05 -27.33 30.57
C ARG A 799 11.83 -28.64 30.73
N THR A 800 11.68 -29.55 29.77
CA THR A 800 12.31 -30.88 29.71
C THR A 800 13.78 -30.80 29.24
N THR A 801 14.61 -29.99 29.92
CA THR A 801 15.98 -29.67 29.46
C THR A 801 16.92 -30.86 29.33
N ARG A 802 16.67 -31.95 30.07
CA ARG A 802 17.44 -33.21 29.97
C ARG A 802 17.14 -33.96 28.66
N LEU A 803 15.92 -33.81 28.15
CA LEU A 803 15.48 -34.39 26.88
C LEU A 803 15.85 -33.47 25.71
N MET A 804 15.49 -32.18 25.82
CA MET A 804 15.63 -31.17 24.79
C MET A 804 16.58 -30.06 25.25
N ALA A 805 17.76 -29.99 24.64
CA ALA A 805 18.77 -28.98 24.92
C ALA A 805 18.27 -27.58 24.54
N PRO A 806 18.44 -26.56 25.41
CA PRO A 806 18.28 -25.17 25.03
C PRO A 806 19.16 -24.84 23.83
N SER A 807 18.72 -23.89 23.01
CA SER A 807 19.47 -23.44 21.84
C SER A 807 19.36 -21.93 21.66
N ALA A 808 20.39 -21.35 21.04
CA ALA A 808 20.43 -19.95 20.65
C ALA A 808 20.88 -19.81 19.21
N TYR A 809 20.50 -18.70 18.57
CA TYR A 809 20.99 -18.37 17.24
C TYR A 809 21.25 -16.87 17.11
N GLY A 810 22.14 -16.52 16.18
CA GLY A 810 22.36 -15.18 15.69
C GLY A 810 22.27 -15.19 14.17
N PHE A 811 21.46 -14.30 13.61
CA PHE A 811 21.20 -14.18 12.18
C PHE A 811 21.53 -12.76 11.74
N LEU A 812 22.40 -12.63 10.74
CA LEU A 812 22.73 -11.38 10.08
C LEU A 812 22.32 -11.47 8.62
N TYR A 813 21.80 -10.38 8.08
CA TYR A 813 21.50 -10.26 6.66
C TYR A 813 21.77 -8.84 6.18
N GLY A 814 22.14 -8.71 4.91
CA GLY A 814 22.37 -7.40 4.31
C GLY A 814 22.13 -7.40 2.81
N TYR A 815 22.03 -6.18 2.28
CA TYR A 815 21.78 -5.89 0.88
C TYR A 815 22.83 -4.93 0.35
N LEU A 816 23.35 -5.23 -0.84
CA LEU A 816 24.31 -4.42 -1.56
C LEU A 816 23.84 -4.17 -3.00
N PRO A 817 24.32 -3.10 -3.66
CA PRO A 817 24.03 -2.86 -5.06
C PRO A 817 24.62 -3.97 -5.94
N GLY A 818 23.92 -4.36 -7.00
CA GLY A 818 24.47 -5.25 -8.03
C GLY A 818 25.26 -4.49 -9.12
N LEU A 819 25.66 -5.22 -10.16
CA LEU A 819 26.46 -4.69 -11.29
C LEU A 819 25.65 -3.74 -12.18
N HIS A 820 24.35 -3.98 -12.32
CA HIS A 820 23.41 -3.12 -13.02
C HIS A 820 22.48 -2.44 -12.01
N GLU A 821 21.90 -1.30 -12.38
CA GLU A 821 21.09 -0.47 -11.45
C GLU A 821 19.85 -1.18 -10.89
N THR A 822 19.32 -2.17 -11.60
CA THR A 822 18.18 -3.01 -11.18
C THR A 822 18.59 -4.27 -10.41
N HIS A 823 19.87 -4.64 -10.43
CA HIS A 823 20.35 -5.84 -9.76
C HIS A 823 20.51 -5.59 -8.25
N GLY A 824 20.50 -6.68 -7.48
CA GLY A 824 20.73 -6.63 -6.04
C GLY A 824 21.44 -7.88 -5.56
N LEU A 825 22.31 -7.70 -4.57
CA LEU A 825 22.95 -8.79 -3.85
C LEU A 825 22.39 -8.82 -2.43
N ARG A 826 21.93 -9.99 -1.99
CA ARG A 826 21.59 -10.29 -0.61
C ARG A 826 22.61 -11.26 -0.06
N TRP A 827 23.07 -11.02 1.15
CA TRP A 827 23.90 -11.98 1.88
C TRP A 827 23.28 -12.26 3.24
N THR A 828 23.51 -13.46 3.76
CA THR A 828 23.08 -13.87 5.10
C THR A 828 24.16 -14.68 5.80
N ALA A 829 24.20 -14.59 7.12
CA ALA A 829 25.04 -15.40 8.00
C ALA A 829 24.22 -15.81 9.23
N LEU A 830 24.07 -17.12 9.44
CA LEU A 830 23.31 -17.71 10.53
C LEU A 830 24.23 -18.58 11.38
N LEU A 831 24.35 -18.25 12.66
CA LEU A 831 25.03 -19.05 13.68
C LEU A 831 23.95 -19.69 14.55
N ALA A 832 23.98 -21.00 14.73
CA ALA A 832 23.14 -21.70 15.69
C ALA A 832 24.01 -22.49 16.67
N LYS A 833 23.68 -22.40 17.97
CA LYS A 833 24.38 -23.09 19.04
C LYS A 833 23.39 -23.81 19.94
N ARG A 834 23.65 -25.09 20.16
CA ARG A 834 22.98 -25.94 21.14
C ARG A 834 23.80 -25.94 22.44
N PHE A 835 23.14 -25.94 23.59
CA PHE A 835 23.79 -26.04 24.90
C PHE A 835 23.78 -27.49 25.42
N ASP A 836 24.87 -27.93 26.06
CA ASP A 836 25.10 -29.35 26.42
C ASP A 836 24.39 -29.79 27.71
N SER A 837 23.07 -29.57 27.80
CA SER A 837 22.24 -29.99 28.95
C SER A 837 21.17 -31.04 28.65
N GLY A 838 20.98 -31.38 27.37
CA GLY A 838 19.96 -32.34 26.92
C GLY A 838 20.40 -33.23 25.75
N THR A 839 19.67 -34.32 25.52
CA THR A 839 20.04 -35.40 24.57
C THR A 839 19.73 -35.07 23.11
N PHE A 840 18.65 -34.34 22.84
CA PHE A 840 18.23 -33.89 21.51
C PHE A 840 18.27 -32.36 21.41
N SER A 841 18.28 -31.82 20.18
CA SER A 841 18.28 -30.38 19.95
C SER A 841 16.90 -29.87 19.57
N GLU A 842 16.57 -28.67 20.01
CA GLU A 842 15.50 -27.90 19.40
C GLU A 842 15.96 -27.34 18.05
N VAL A 843 15.16 -27.56 17.00
CA VAL A 843 15.36 -26.89 15.71
C VAL A 843 14.82 -25.46 15.84
N LEU A 844 15.73 -24.50 16.02
CA LEU A 844 15.41 -23.08 16.20
C LEU A 844 15.69 -22.25 14.95
N ALA A 845 16.61 -22.71 14.12
CA ALA A 845 16.96 -22.10 12.85
C ALA A 845 17.36 -23.20 11.85
N ARG A 846 16.97 -23.04 10.58
CA ARG A 846 17.34 -23.99 9.52
C ARG A 846 18.71 -23.63 8.96
N THR A 847 19.70 -24.45 9.27
CA THR A 847 21.10 -24.28 8.86
C THR A 847 21.48 -25.16 7.67
N ALA A 848 20.58 -26.00 7.14
CA ALA A 848 20.84 -26.77 5.93
C ALA A 848 20.95 -25.83 4.70
N PRO A 849 21.85 -26.10 3.74
CA PRO A 849 21.82 -25.45 2.43
C PRO A 849 20.50 -25.75 1.70
N ARG A 850 20.06 -24.85 0.84
CA ARG A 850 18.89 -25.08 -0.04
C ARG A 850 19.11 -26.28 -0.96
N GLY A 851 18.03 -26.96 -1.36
CA GLY A 851 18.10 -28.16 -2.19
C GLY A 851 18.41 -29.45 -1.42
N PHE A 852 18.62 -29.39 -0.11
CA PHE A 852 18.68 -30.57 0.77
C PHE A 852 17.31 -30.81 1.44
N ASP A 853 16.96 -32.10 1.60
CA ASP A 853 15.70 -32.53 2.22
C ASP A 853 15.56 -32.09 3.69
N PRO A 854 14.34 -31.82 4.21
CA PRO A 854 14.11 -31.53 5.62
C PRO A 854 14.74 -32.51 6.61
N ALA A 855 14.88 -33.79 6.26
CA ALA A 855 15.57 -34.78 7.08
C ALA A 855 17.04 -34.41 7.35
N VAL A 856 17.72 -33.80 6.38
CA VAL A 856 19.09 -33.29 6.54
C VAL A 856 19.12 -32.13 7.55
N SER A 857 18.11 -31.25 7.52
CA SER A 857 17.98 -30.16 8.51
C SER A 857 17.84 -30.70 9.93
N SER A 858 17.03 -31.74 10.12
CA SER A 858 16.85 -32.41 11.42
C SER A 858 18.14 -33.05 11.93
N ARG A 859 18.94 -33.65 11.03
CA ARG A 859 20.24 -34.21 11.37
C ARG A 859 21.27 -33.13 11.73
N LEU A 860 21.31 -32.04 10.98
CA LEU A 860 22.19 -30.91 11.26
C LEU A 860 21.90 -30.27 12.62
N ALA A 861 20.63 -30.21 13.03
CA ALA A 861 20.25 -29.71 14.33
C ALA A 861 20.89 -30.48 15.50
N GLY A 862 21.31 -31.73 15.30
CA GLY A 862 22.00 -32.53 16.30
C GLY A 862 23.38 -32.00 16.70
N TYR A 863 24.04 -31.20 15.85
CA TYR A 863 25.40 -30.70 16.08
C TYR A 863 25.45 -29.50 17.04
N SER A 864 26.47 -29.43 17.89
CA SER A 864 26.56 -28.43 18.97
C SER A 864 26.72 -26.99 18.46
N SER A 865 27.47 -26.79 17.37
CA SER A 865 27.59 -25.49 16.69
C SER A 865 27.39 -25.64 15.19
N GLN A 866 26.63 -24.73 14.61
CA GLN A 866 26.31 -24.70 13.19
C GLN A 866 26.45 -23.28 12.67
N PHE A 867 26.92 -23.14 11.44
CA PHE A 867 27.01 -21.89 10.69
C PHE A 867 26.42 -22.11 9.30
N LYS A 868 25.64 -21.16 8.79
CA LYS A 868 25.21 -21.09 7.39
C LYS A 868 25.47 -19.70 6.83
N GLY A 869 26.25 -19.61 5.77
CA GLY A 869 26.38 -18.42 4.93
C GLY A 869 25.58 -18.59 3.64
N SER A 870 24.87 -17.55 3.19
CA SER A 870 24.17 -17.58 1.90
C SER A 870 24.36 -16.28 1.13
N VAL A 871 24.42 -16.35 -0.19
CA VAL A 871 24.45 -15.20 -1.10
C VAL A 871 23.46 -15.42 -2.23
N ASP A 872 22.62 -14.41 -2.50
CA ASP A 872 21.71 -14.35 -3.64
C ASP A 872 22.02 -13.12 -4.49
N TYR A 873 22.23 -13.30 -5.79
CA TYR A 873 22.38 -12.24 -6.77
C TYR A 873 21.23 -12.27 -7.76
N VAL A 874 20.33 -11.29 -7.66
CA VAL A 874 19.08 -11.26 -8.43
C VAL A 874 19.20 -10.32 -9.63
N MET A 875 18.81 -10.83 -10.79
CA MET A 875 18.84 -10.15 -12.08
C MET A 875 17.46 -10.20 -12.75
N PRO A 876 16.71 -9.10 -12.75
CA PRO A 876 15.60 -8.96 -13.67
C PRO A 876 16.10 -8.93 -15.11
N LEU A 877 15.66 -9.89 -15.92
CA LEU A 877 16.02 -10.09 -17.32
C LEU A 877 14.85 -9.73 -18.24
N ILE A 878 15.17 -9.07 -19.36
CA ILE A 878 14.31 -8.87 -20.54
C ILE A 878 12.87 -8.39 -20.18
N PRO A 879 12.58 -7.08 -20.29
CA PRO A 879 11.19 -6.63 -20.22
C PRO A 879 10.42 -7.19 -21.43
N VAL A 880 9.41 -8.03 -21.16
CA VAL A 880 8.56 -8.67 -22.20
C VAL A 880 7.26 -7.91 -22.36
N ASP A 881 6.64 -7.51 -21.24
CA ASP A 881 5.44 -6.67 -21.15
C ASP A 881 4.29 -7.12 -22.08
N ARG A 882 3.91 -8.39 -21.97
CA ARG A 882 2.94 -9.02 -22.89
C ARG A 882 1.84 -9.76 -22.14
N ALA A 883 0.60 -9.47 -22.52
CA ALA A 883 -0.55 -10.28 -22.17
C ALA A 883 -0.50 -11.63 -22.91
N VAL A 884 -0.63 -12.74 -22.18
CA VAL A 884 -0.58 -14.11 -22.66
C VAL A 884 -1.94 -14.76 -22.43
N LEU A 885 -2.49 -15.39 -23.47
CA LEU A 885 -3.83 -16.01 -23.45
C LEU A 885 -4.96 -15.01 -23.06
N GLY A 886 -4.85 -13.76 -23.49
CA GLY A 886 -5.78 -12.69 -23.14
C GLY A 886 -5.49 -12.08 -21.76
N PRO A 887 -6.49 -11.74 -20.93
CA PRO A 887 -6.26 -11.21 -19.58
C PRO A 887 -5.80 -12.29 -18.58
N ALA A 888 -5.60 -13.54 -19.03
CA ALA A 888 -5.29 -14.66 -18.16
C ALA A 888 -3.89 -14.60 -17.55
N ALA A 889 -2.91 -13.96 -18.18
CA ALA A 889 -1.63 -13.68 -17.54
C ALA A 889 -0.93 -12.52 -18.23
N TYR A 890 -0.25 -11.66 -17.48
CA TYR A 890 0.58 -10.59 -18.02
C TYR A 890 2.04 -10.85 -17.67
N LEU A 891 2.84 -11.27 -18.64
CA LEU A 891 4.27 -11.51 -18.44
C LEU A 891 5.02 -10.18 -18.45
N ARG A 892 5.54 -9.76 -17.28
CA ARG A 892 6.35 -8.54 -17.14
C ARG A 892 7.76 -8.78 -17.64
N ASN A 893 8.45 -9.74 -17.04
CA ASN A 893 9.86 -10.02 -17.28
C ASN A 893 10.21 -11.44 -16.84
N PHE A 894 11.44 -11.86 -17.11
CA PHE A 894 12.06 -13.01 -16.46
C PHE A 894 12.98 -12.53 -15.33
N GLU A 895 13.25 -13.37 -14.36
CA GLU A 895 14.20 -13.10 -13.29
C GLU A 895 15.12 -14.30 -13.13
N LEU A 896 16.42 -14.02 -13.10
CA LEU A 896 17.46 -14.99 -12.81
C LEU A 896 18.09 -14.65 -11.46
N THR A 897 18.00 -15.57 -10.51
CA THR A 897 18.70 -15.50 -9.24
C THR A 897 19.85 -16.48 -9.27
N LEU A 898 21.08 -16.00 -9.11
CA LEU A 898 22.23 -16.86 -8.84
C LEU A 898 22.40 -16.97 -7.34
N HIS A 899 22.58 -18.18 -6.82
CA HIS A 899 22.65 -18.38 -5.38
C HIS A 899 23.69 -19.40 -4.95
N GLY A 900 24.14 -19.23 -3.71
CA GLY A 900 25.04 -20.15 -3.05
C GLY A 900 24.81 -20.17 -1.54
N ASP A 901 24.75 -21.37 -0.99
CA ASP A 901 24.63 -21.65 0.44
C ASP A 901 25.81 -22.52 0.88
N TRP A 902 26.43 -22.18 1.99
CA TRP A 902 27.47 -23.00 2.64
C TRP A 902 27.17 -23.15 4.12
N SER A 903 27.17 -24.39 4.57
CA SER A 903 26.88 -24.75 5.95
C SER A 903 28.02 -25.55 6.55
N ALA A 904 28.49 -25.12 7.73
CA ALA A 904 29.48 -25.83 8.53
C ALA A 904 28.88 -26.21 9.88
N PHE A 905 29.26 -27.38 10.40
CA PHE A 905 28.72 -27.89 11.65
C PHE A 905 29.78 -28.69 12.39
N ARG A 906 29.70 -28.65 13.72
CA ARG A 906 30.62 -29.34 14.61
C ARG A 906 29.96 -29.79 15.91
N SER A 907 30.48 -30.89 16.42
CA SER A 907 30.31 -31.46 17.75
C SER A 907 31.70 -31.91 18.25
N PRO A 908 31.89 -32.19 19.56
CA PRO A 908 33.21 -32.54 20.10
C PRO A 908 33.96 -33.66 19.35
N SER A 909 33.24 -34.59 18.72
CA SER A 909 33.81 -35.74 17.99
C SER A 909 33.61 -35.70 16.47
N GLN A 910 32.88 -34.74 15.92
CA GLN A 910 32.49 -34.73 14.50
C GLN A 910 32.45 -33.29 13.95
N GLN A 911 33.00 -33.08 12.76
CA GLN A 911 32.92 -31.81 12.06
C GLN A 911 32.69 -32.04 10.57
N GLY A 912 32.04 -31.08 9.92
CA GLY A 912 31.61 -31.25 8.54
C GLY A 912 31.13 -29.99 7.87
N SER A 913 30.91 -30.11 6.57
CA SER A 913 30.31 -29.06 5.77
C SER A 913 29.44 -29.63 4.65
N LEU A 914 28.43 -28.84 4.28
CA LEU A 914 27.58 -29.02 3.12
C LEU A 914 27.52 -27.70 2.35
N PHE A 915 27.37 -27.75 1.03
CA PHE A 915 27.12 -26.57 0.22
C PHE A 915 26.08 -26.86 -0.85
N SER A 916 25.45 -25.80 -1.33
CA SER A 916 24.57 -25.81 -2.50
C SER A 916 24.86 -24.58 -3.35
N VAL A 917 25.04 -24.76 -4.64
CA VAL A 917 25.21 -23.65 -5.61
C VAL A 917 24.27 -23.86 -6.77
N GLY A 918 23.63 -22.80 -7.25
CA GLY A 918 22.55 -22.96 -8.19
C GLY A 918 22.01 -21.67 -8.77
N ALA A 919 20.89 -21.81 -9.47
CA ALA A 919 20.16 -20.69 -10.03
C ALA A 919 18.65 -20.94 -10.07
N ASP A 920 17.89 -19.88 -9.85
CA ASP A 920 16.44 -19.83 -10.08
C ASP A 920 16.15 -19.02 -11.33
N LEU A 921 15.36 -19.57 -12.25
CA LEU A 921 14.81 -18.84 -13.40
C LEU A 921 13.30 -18.81 -13.29
N ALA A 922 12.72 -17.62 -13.16
CA ALA A 922 11.28 -17.44 -13.03
C ALA A 922 10.71 -16.40 -14.01
N ALA A 923 9.54 -16.69 -14.56
CA ALA A 923 8.67 -15.72 -15.18
C ALA A 923 7.97 -14.91 -14.10
N VAL A 924 8.06 -13.58 -14.18
CA VAL A 924 7.37 -12.65 -13.29
C VAL A 924 6.12 -12.15 -14.01
N LEU A 925 4.97 -12.55 -13.51
CA LEU A 925 3.66 -12.20 -14.03
C LEU A 925 3.09 -11.03 -13.22
N GLY A 926 2.44 -10.05 -13.87
CA GLY A 926 1.68 -8.99 -13.21
C GLY A 926 0.31 -9.46 -12.71
N ASN A 927 -0.21 -10.54 -13.30
CA ASN A 927 -1.38 -11.27 -12.84
C ASN A 927 -1.33 -12.72 -13.33
N LEU A 928 -2.05 -13.61 -12.65
CA LEU A 928 -2.28 -14.99 -13.09
C LEU A 928 -3.75 -15.35 -12.88
N LEU A 929 -4.46 -15.61 -13.98
CA LEU A 929 -5.90 -15.79 -14.06
C LEU A 929 -6.62 -14.60 -13.41
N TRP A 930 -7.40 -14.84 -12.35
CA TRP A 930 -8.08 -13.81 -11.58
C TRP A 930 -7.24 -13.28 -10.40
N ILE A 931 -6.00 -13.73 -10.22
CA ILE A 931 -5.10 -13.24 -9.16
C ILE A 931 -4.53 -11.89 -9.64
N PRO A 932 -4.93 -10.75 -9.05
CA PRO A 932 -4.51 -9.43 -9.51
C PRO A 932 -3.14 -9.02 -8.97
N TYR A 933 -2.37 -9.99 -8.46
CA TYR A 933 -1.10 -9.80 -7.75
C TYR A 933 0.06 -10.38 -8.56
N PRO A 934 1.28 -9.81 -8.42
CA PRO A 934 2.45 -10.36 -9.06
C PRO A 934 2.68 -11.82 -8.67
N THR A 935 2.95 -12.66 -9.66
CA THR A 935 3.17 -14.10 -9.46
C THR A 935 4.45 -14.53 -10.14
N ARG A 936 5.30 -15.29 -9.44
CA ARG A 936 6.53 -15.86 -9.97
C ARG A 936 6.31 -17.34 -10.26
N ILE A 937 6.61 -17.78 -11.48
CA ILE A 937 6.53 -19.18 -11.89
C ILE A 937 7.83 -19.57 -12.57
N GLY A 938 8.51 -20.61 -12.10
CA GLY A 938 9.85 -20.91 -12.57
C GLY A 938 10.39 -22.28 -12.14
N VAL A 939 11.70 -22.43 -12.32
CA VAL A 939 12.45 -23.63 -11.94
C VAL A 939 13.70 -23.19 -11.16
N SER A 940 14.01 -23.92 -10.11
CA SER A 940 15.25 -23.84 -9.34
C SER A 940 16.12 -25.05 -9.65
N TYR A 941 17.40 -24.82 -9.91
CA TYR A 941 18.40 -25.87 -10.02
C TYR A 941 19.47 -25.68 -8.94
N ASN A 942 19.80 -26.76 -8.22
CA ASN A 942 20.76 -26.77 -7.14
C ASN A 942 21.76 -27.92 -7.32
N TYR A 943 23.05 -27.59 -7.26
CA TYR A 943 24.13 -28.56 -7.17
C TYR A 943 24.61 -28.68 -5.72
N ASN A 944 24.40 -29.86 -5.15
CA ASN A 944 24.62 -30.15 -3.73
C ASN A 944 25.95 -30.88 -3.51
N GLY A 945 26.71 -30.47 -2.50
CA GLY A 945 27.99 -31.07 -2.16
C GLY A 945 28.45 -30.78 -0.73
N GLY A 946 29.75 -30.97 -0.49
CA GLY A 946 30.41 -30.69 0.81
C GLY A 946 31.23 -31.86 1.33
N SER A 947 32.08 -31.60 2.31
CA SER A 947 32.97 -32.62 2.90
C SER A 947 32.22 -33.77 3.56
N SER A 948 30.99 -33.53 4.02
CA SER A 948 30.15 -34.54 4.66
C SER A 948 29.06 -35.09 3.75
N TYR A 949 29.03 -34.73 2.46
CA TYR A 949 27.98 -35.16 1.54
C TYR A 949 27.87 -36.69 1.46
N ALA A 950 28.99 -37.39 1.23
CA ALA A 950 29.00 -38.85 1.14
C ALA A 950 28.57 -39.53 2.45
N ALA A 951 28.98 -38.96 3.59
CA ALA A 951 28.61 -39.47 4.91
C ALA A 951 27.11 -39.32 5.21
N PHE A 952 26.48 -38.24 4.75
CA PHE A 952 25.02 -38.05 4.87
C PHE A 952 24.25 -38.93 3.87
N ALA A 953 24.78 -39.12 2.65
CA ALA A 953 24.15 -39.97 1.64
C ALA A 953 24.15 -41.44 2.07
N GLY A 954 25.21 -41.88 2.76
CA GLY A 954 25.31 -43.23 3.33
C GLY A 954 24.38 -43.50 4.52
N GLN A 955 23.63 -42.49 5.03
CA GLN A 955 22.65 -42.64 6.11
C GLN A 955 21.21 -42.82 5.59
N GLU A 956 21.03 -43.25 4.34
CA GLU A 956 19.74 -43.40 3.65
C GLU A 956 18.89 -42.11 3.65
N LEU A 957 19.53 -40.95 3.80
CA LEU A 957 18.85 -39.67 3.66
C LEU A 957 18.60 -39.41 2.17
N PRO A 958 17.41 -38.90 1.79
CA PRO A 958 17.12 -38.52 0.41
C PRO A 958 18.00 -37.33 0.02
N MET A 959 19.14 -37.63 -0.60
CA MET A 959 20.12 -36.65 -1.04
C MET A 959 20.40 -36.82 -2.52
N GLU A 960 20.08 -35.79 -3.30
CA GLU A 960 20.40 -35.72 -4.72
C GLU A 960 21.53 -34.73 -4.95
N ARG A 961 22.49 -35.07 -5.81
CA ARG A 961 23.60 -34.16 -6.16
C ARG A 961 23.12 -33.04 -7.08
N HIS A 962 22.10 -33.32 -7.88
CA HIS A 962 21.40 -32.36 -8.72
C HIS A 962 19.95 -32.35 -8.27
N ASN A 963 19.48 -31.23 -7.75
CA ASN A 963 18.10 -31.07 -7.31
C ASN A 963 17.42 -30.01 -8.19
N VAL A 964 16.27 -30.38 -8.77
CA VAL A 964 15.42 -29.48 -9.56
C VAL A 964 14.08 -29.35 -8.86
N SER A 965 13.64 -28.11 -8.63
CA SER A 965 12.35 -27.83 -8.01
C SER A 965 11.60 -26.72 -8.74
N LEU A 966 10.28 -26.65 -8.54
CA LEU A 966 9.45 -25.60 -9.13
C LEU A 966 9.42 -24.38 -8.21
N VAL A 967 9.46 -23.20 -8.82
CA VAL A 967 9.25 -21.92 -8.14
C VAL A 967 7.80 -21.50 -8.42
N PHE A 968 7.02 -21.32 -7.36
CA PHE A 968 5.71 -20.68 -7.43
C PHE A 968 5.55 -19.76 -6.21
N SER A 969 5.34 -18.47 -6.44
CA SER A 969 5.07 -17.53 -5.35
C SER A 969 4.16 -16.39 -5.81
N VAL A 970 3.30 -15.91 -4.93
CA VAL A 970 2.42 -14.76 -5.16
C VAL A 970 2.82 -13.65 -4.18
N GLU A 971 3.11 -12.46 -4.69
CA GLU A 971 3.46 -11.29 -3.88
C GLU A 971 2.18 -10.51 -3.53
N MET A 972 1.73 -10.59 -2.27
CA MET A 972 0.55 -9.86 -1.76
C MET A 972 0.91 -8.62 -0.96
#